data_AF-A0A3M1SJX1-F1
#
_entry.id   AF-A0A3M1SJX1-F1
#
_cell.length_a   1.000
_cell.length_b   1.000
_cell.length_c   1.000
_cell.angle_alpha   90.00
_cell.angle_beta   90.00
_cell.angle_gamma   90.00
#
_symmetry.space_group_name_H-M   'P 1'
#
loop_
_entity.id
_entity.type
_entity.pdbx_description
1 polymer ?
#
loop_
_entity_poly.entity_id
_entity_poly.type
_entity_poly.pdbx_seq_one_letter_code
_entity_poly.pdbx_strand_id
1 'polypeptide(L)'
;MFRFRVLTILVAAGVWASFASIGPRAVAASNDRLDWSVWEEIPIYDDGRIKPILGWAREMADTICGKTSPTLSPPQNAPDDNWKPLFPEGKPRKFTPAELVFSWIVEPERWEHVAFLPAAHEQLRQDLLGLAVNDTAGKRINFVSPAEVARASAYQAWMEDLMRRREAVESSGRTFRLVGVDRKAQELWTAYQTFRLLSYSAVRQPGESRPFFATLRNALGNWQELEPELTGLASIGLFGNENPIDAISSDFDKLKNLVSQGGELADFDAVLVDLKRQTGRVVKALDDLGQRGRKDSTTDAERMKSIQGALLTLSTKTKTLDQQVQSLHLFLYEQGTFTLHVVPALYEVCLIVDRESDIALQPWISLPALLYGSDDLLRGYPKDDIEKARTAFQHAVKVYRDRKYPNRAEAFRRALVDFRGALRNIGEAVEPLRKELDVPESSRDVLAQTAYPPPGYVLREVHYYRVDPFLWSWVFNLCAFLVLVLSVGKLRSPLFWLGIVLLVLAQAVTIYGFTLRVLITGWAPVTNMFESVVFVSLVMGLLAIGFSLRPLYGEGLTRAWRMTGIPGTWETKSLKGESSVWAKIMPVVNLIPRALLTGVIFYLLAIRPYGAAANRPVFDLLPEGLLDATARGAAVGVLANSLLGWSVGILILLSASWYVPRAMLTVLIAAVTIPASLGKGRFRTALADCVRRMPFAKAGAALAFLVAVVAYFTPVWNSDITSIQPILRDRMWLFAHVLTVTAGYGGGLLAWGLGNAALFYYLVGKYRRRELSGEGTTASGEVHRPADGGIGAATAVYPPQQCLDLGAYMYKAVKVSVVLLVAGTILGGVWADRSWGRFWGWDPKEVWALISILVYMVIMHGRYARWLNNFGLAAGSVFGMIAIVWAWYGVNFLMGPGLHSYAGEGGGGGEYIVAFFTLNLLFVGAAYLRYRKEMPSPNQTDHSPESNLAATQPEKPQSDTDANVEETVS
;
A
#
# COMPACT_ATOMS: atom_id res chain seq x y z
N MET A 1 -20.54 -3.24 -28.78
CA MET A 1 -21.61 -3.75 -27.86
C MET A 1 -21.33 -5.14 -27.30
N PHE A 2 -20.72 -6.07 -28.04
CA PHE A 2 -20.46 -7.45 -27.55
C PHE A 2 -19.46 -7.51 -26.37
N ARG A 3 -18.39 -6.71 -26.37
CA ARG A 3 -17.39 -6.65 -25.27
C ARG A 3 -17.92 -6.03 -23.97
N PHE A 4 -18.91 -5.14 -24.04
CA PHE A 4 -19.53 -4.53 -22.84
C PHE A 4 -20.47 -5.52 -22.13
N ARG A 5 -21.19 -6.35 -22.91
CA ARG A 5 -21.99 -7.46 -22.36
C ARG A 5 -21.11 -8.52 -21.69
N VAL A 6 -19.94 -8.82 -22.25
CA VAL A 6 -18.98 -9.75 -21.64
C VAL A 6 -18.46 -9.23 -20.30
N LEU A 7 -18.17 -7.92 -20.17
CA LEU A 7 -17.77 -7.32 -18.89
C LEU A 7 -18.90 -7.34 -17.86
N THR A 8 -20.14 -7.04 -18.26
CA THR A 8 -21.30 -7.13 -17.36
C THR A 8 -21.60 -8.58 -16.94
N ILE A 9 -21.41 -9.53 -17.85
CA ILE A 9 -21.56 -10.98 -17.57
C ILE A 9 -20.39 -11.49 -16.71
N LEU A 10 -19.16 -11.00 -16.89
CA LEU A 10 -18.01 -11.37 -16.04
C LEU A 10 -18.12 -10.77 -14.64
N VAL A 11 -18.64 -9.54 -14.51
CA VAL A 11 -18.94 -8.94 -13.20
C VAL A 11 -20.12 -9.67 -12.55
N ALA A 12 -21.18 -10.01 -13.30
CA ALA A 12 -22.29 -10.79 -12.78
C ALA A 12 -21.89 -12.22 -12.42
N ALA A 13 -21.03 -12.88 -13.22
CA ALA A 13 -20.50 -14.22 -12.97
C ALA A 13 -19.47 -14.22 -11.85
N GLY A 14 -18.67 -13.17 -11.70
CA GLY A 14 -17.78 -12.95 -10.56
C GLY A 14 -18.57 -12.75 -9.27
N VAL A 15 -19.64 -11.94 -9.31
CA VAL A 15 -20.57 -11.76 -8.18
C VAL A 15 -21.28 -13.07 -7.84
N TRP A 16 -21.74 -13.85 -8.84
CA TRP A 16 -22.38 -15.15 -8.61
C TRP A 16 -21.42 -16.24 -8.11
N ALA A 17 -20.19 -16.28 -8.62
CA ALA A 17 -19.14 -17.18 -8.14
C ALA A 17 -18.71 -16.82 -6.71
N SER A 18 -18.72 -15.53 -6.35
CA SER A 18 -18.56 -15.08 -4.97
C SER A 18 -19.75 -15.51 -4.10
N PHE A 19 -21.00 -15.37 -4.55
CA PHE A 19 -22.17 -15.85 -3.80
C PHE A 19 -22.18 -17.37 -3.59
N ALA A 20 -21.73 -18.17 -4.56
CA ALA A 20 -21.52 -19.61 -4.40
C ALA A 20 -20.41 -19.95 -3.39
N SER A 21 -19.50 -19.00 -3.10
CA SER A 21 -18.44 -19.14 -2.09
C SER A 21 -18.81 -18.55 -0.71
N ILE A 22 -19.95 -17.84 -0.60
CA ILE A 22 -20.47 -17.18 0.62
C ILE A 22 -21.51 -18.06 1.34
N GLY A 23 -21.35 -19.39 1.29
CA GLY A 23 -21.98 -20.23 2.30
C GLY A 23 -21.27 -19.98 3.64
N PRO A 24 -21.98 -19.86 4.79
CA PRO A 24 -21.32 -20.12 6.06
C PRO A 24 -20.58 -21.44 5.91
N ARG A 25 -19.28 -21.47 6.24
CA ARG A 25 -18.54 -22.72 6.35
C ARG A 25 -19.22 -23.52 7.45
N ALA A 26 -20.30 -24.21 7.10
CA ALA A 26 -20.95 -25.16 7.95
C ALA A 26 -19.84 -26.13 8.34
N VAL A 27 -19.53 -26.13 9.63
CA VAL A 27 -18.73 -27.17 10.27
C VAL A 27 -19.59 -28.42 10.21
N ALA A 28 -19.69 -29.01 9.02
CA ALA A 28 -20.15 -30.36 8.86
C ALA A 28 -19.00 -31.22 9.38
N ALA A 29 -19.19 -31.76 10.57
CA ALA A 29 -18.29 -32.71 11.21
C ALA A 29 -18.13 -33.94 10.31
N SER A 30 -17.12 -33.92 9.43
CA SER A 30 -16.50 -35.13 8.90
C SER A 30 -15.19 -35.30 9.66
N ASN A 31 -15.05 -36.37 10.43
CA ASN A 31 -13.90 -36.69 11.29
C ASN A 31 -12.53 -36.78 10.55
N ASP A 32 -12.48 -36.61 9.23
CA ASP A 32 -11.29 -36.74 8.39
C ASP A 32 -10.65 -35.41 7.92
N ARG A 33 -11.28 -34.26 8.17
CA ARG A 33 -10.71 -32.98 7.72
C ARG A 33 -9.68 -32.49 8.73
N LEU A 34 -8.42 -32.42 8.31
CA LEU A 34 -7.32 -31.89 9.13
C LEU A 34 -7.61 -30.45 9.56
N ASP A 35 -7.34 -30.16 10.83
CA ASP A 35 -7.40 -28.82 11.39
C ASP A 35 -6.05 -28.11 11.19
N TRP A 36 -6.07 -27.04 10.42
CA TRP A 36 -4.88 -26.23 10.09
C TRP A 36 -4.73 -25.01 10.99
N SER A 37 -5.69 -24.74 11.90
CA SER A 37 -5.70 -23.54 12.72
C SER A 37 -4.41 -23.35 13.52
N VAL A 38 -3.86 -24.43 14.08
CA VAL A 38 -2.63 -24.40 14.87
C VAL A 38 -1.42 -24.03 14.02
N TRP A 39 -1.33 -24.58 12.81
CA TRP A 39 -0.25 -24.26 11.84
C TRP A 39 -0.36 -22.82 11.35
N GLU A 40 -1.58 -22.34 11.06
CA GLU A 40 -1.85 -20.96 10.63
C GLU A 40 -1.42 -19.91 11.66
N GLU A 41 -1.48 -20.25 12.95
CA GLU A 41 -1.22 -19.35 14.09
C GLU A 41 0.24 -19.31 14.55
N ILE A 42 1.16 -20.08 13.95
CA ILE A 42 2.58 -20.03 14.34
C ILE A 42 3.15 -18.66 13.92
N PRO A 43 3.82 -17.93 14.82
CA PRO A 43 4.48 -16.68 14.47
C PRO A 43 5.77 -16.96 13.70
N ILE A 44 6.01 -16.18 12.67
CA ILE A 44 7.20 -16.24 11.83
C ILE A 44 7.71 -14.85 11.55
N TYR A 45 8.98 -14.73 11.20
CA TYR A 45 9.58 -13.48 10.76
C TYR A 45 9.80 -13.52 9.25
N ASP A 46 9.19 -12.58 8.55
CA ASP A 46 9.32 -12.46 7.10
C ASP A 46 9.02 -11.03 6.65
N ASP A 47 9.75 -10.55 5.64
CA ASP A 47 9.70 -9.18 5.14
C ASP A 47 9.81 -8.12 6.27
N GLY A 48 10.76 -8.26 7.19
CA GLY A 48 11.00 -7.27 8.23
C GLY A 48 9.95 -7.24 9.38
N ARG A 49 8.96 -8.14 9.40
CA ARG A 49 7.87 -8.16 10.39
C ARG A 49 7.58 -9.56 10.91
N ILE A 50 7.10 -9.63 12.15
CA ILE A 50 6.50 -10.84 12.71
C ILE A 50 5.04 -10.97 12.23
N LYS A 51 4.72 -12.05 11.50
CA LYS A 51 3.38 -12.34 10.97
C LYS A 51 3.00 -13.82 11.21
N PRO A 52 1.72 -14.20 11.18
CA PRO A 52 1.33 -15.61 11.22
C PRO A 52 1.76 -16.34 9.94
N ILE A 53 2.03 -17.65 10.04
CA ILE A 53 2.27 -18.52 8.88
C ILE A 53 1.17 -18.35 7.82
N LEU A 54 -0.09 -18.15 8.21
CA LEU A 54 -1.18 -17.92 7.25
C LEU A 54 -0.91 -16.75 6.28
N GLY A 55 -0.34 -15.64 6.77
CA GLY A 55 -0.02 -14.48 5.93
C GLY A 55 1.03 -14.82 4.88
N TRP A 56 2.15 -15.41 5.33
CA TRP A 56 3.22 -15.87 4.44
C TRP A 56 2.77 -16.99 3.49
N ALA A 57 1.94 -17.94 3.95
CA ALA A 57 1.47 -19.02 3.10
C ALA A 57 0.56 -18.53 1.97
N ARG A 58 -0.20 -17.45 2.20
CA ARG A 58 -0.99 -16.78 1.15
C ARG A 58 -0.07 -16.16 0.10
N GLU A 59 0.98 -15.47 0.53
CA GLU A 59 1.98 -14.83 -0.32
C GLU A 59 2.74 -15.86 -1.17
N MET A 60 3.16 -16.98 -0.56
CA MET A 60 3.83 -18.08 -1.28
C MET A 60 2.88 -18.75 -2.27
N ALA A 61 1.63 -19.02 -1.89
CA ALA A 61 0.64 -19.59 -2.79
C ALA A 61 0.33 -18.64 -3.98
N ASP A 62 0.24 -17.33 -3.73
CA ASP A 62 0.03 -16.34 -4.79
C ASP A 62 1.24 -16.23 -5.72
N THR A 63 2.46 -16.21 -5.17
CA THR A 63 3.70 -16.16 -5.95
C THR A 63 3.89 -17.42 -6.81
N ILE A 64 3.65 -18.60 -6.23
CA ILE A 64 3.89 -19.88 -6.91
C ILE A 64 2.75 -20.24 -7.86
N CYS A 65 1.48 -19.99 -7.50
CA CYS A 65 0.30 -20.40 -8.27
C CYS A 65 -0.43 -19.25 -8.97
N GLY A 66 -0.05 -17.99 -8.75
CA GLY A 66 -0.79 -16.80 -9.20
C GLY A 66 -2.14 -16.60 -8.49
N LYS A 67 -2.44 -17.38 -7.45
CA LYS A 67 -3.66 -17.32 -6.64
C LYS A 67 -3.43 -17.83 -5.22
N THR A 68 -3.95 -17.11 -4.22
CA THR A 68 -3.92 -17.51 -2.80
C THR A 68 -4.64 -18.83 -2.45
N SER A 69 -5.61 -19.29 -3.24
CA SER A 69 -6.33 -20.56 -3.00
C SER A 69 -6.72 -21.23 -4.31
N PRO A 70 -5.74 -21.87 -5.01
CA PRO A 70 -5.95 -22.44 -6.32
C PRO A 70 -6.85 -23.68 -6.25
N THR A 71 -7.58 -23.93 -7.34
CA THR A 71 -8.24 -25.22 -7.58
C THR A 71 -7.36 -25.99 -8.55
N LEU A 72 -6.70 -27.02 -8.05
CA LEU A 72 -5.73 -27.82 -8.81
C LEU A 72 -6.40 -29.10 -9.29
N SER A 73 -5.92 -29.61 -10.42
CA SER A 73 -6.42 -30.84 -11.04
C SER A 73 -5.36 -31.93 -10.94
N PRO A 74 -5.76 -33.21 -10.88
CA PRO A 74 -4.79 -34.31 -10.93
C PRO A 74 -4.00 -34.27 -12.25
N PRO A 75 -2.74 -34.71 -12.23
CA PRO A 75 -1.91 -34.76 -13.43
C PRO A 75 -2.44 -35.82 -14.41
N GLN A 76 -2.37 -35.52 -15.71
CA GLN A 76 -2.85 -36.43 -16.75
C GLN A 76 -1.78 -37.42 -17.22
N ASN A 77 -0.53 -36.95 -17.30
CA ASN A 77 0.62 -37.69 -17.84
C ASN A 77 1.74 -37.77 -16.80
N ALA A 78 1.45 -38.29 -15.59
CA ALA A 78 2.49 -38.56 -14.61
C ALA A 78 3.09 -39.96 -14.83
N PRO A 79 4.43 -40.11 -14.79
CA PRO A 79 5.08 -41.43 -14.89
C PRO A 79 4.74 -42.34 -13.70
N ASP A 80 4.47 -41.75 -12.54
CA ASP A 80 4.27 -42.45 -11.28
C ASP A 80 2.94 -42.06 -10.61
N ASP A 81 2.39 -42.99 -9.83
CA ASP A 81 1.14 -42.81 -9.08
C ASP A 81 1.30 -42.03 -7.75
N ASN A 82 2.46 -41.44 -7.51
CA ASN A 82 2.82 -40.75 -6.27
C ASN A 82 1.90 -39.57 -5.92
N TRP A 83 1.20 -38.99 -6.91
CA TRP A 83 0.26 -37.88 -6.74
C TRP A 83 -1.13 -38.31 -6.23
N LYS A 84 -1.52 -39.60 -6.35
CA LYS A 84 -2.86 -40.10 -5.99
C LYS A 84 -3.31 -39.70 -4.56
N PRO A 85 -2.45 -39.71 -3.53
CA PRO A 85 -2.83 -39.30 -2.18
C PRO A 85 -3.23 -37.81 -2.06
N LEU A 86 -2.82 -36.95 -3.00
CA LEU A 86 -3.22 -35.53 -3.03
C LEU A 86 -4.66 -35.37 -3.56
N PHE A 87 -5.09 -36.27 -4.44
CA PHE A 87 -6.40 -36.27 -5.11
C PHE A 87 -7.13 -37.61 -4.91
N PRO A 88 -7.63 -37.90 -3.70
CA PRO A 88 -8.21 -39.22 -3.37
C PRO A 88 -9.41 -39.62 -4.23
N GLU A 89 -10.18 -38.65 -4.75
CA GLU A 89 -11.30 -38.91 -5.67
C GLU A 89 -10.92 -38.79 -7.16
N GLY A 90 -9.66 -38.49 -7.49
CA GLY A 90 -9.25 -38.18 -8.86
C GLY A 90 -9.94 -36.96 -9.46
N LYS A 91 -10.50 -36.07 -8.62
CA LYS A 91 -11.22 -34.86 -9.03
C LYS A 91 -10.45 -33.60 -8.65
N PRO A 92 -10.63 -32.49 -9.39
CA PRO A 92 -10.09 -31.20 -9.00
C PRO A 92 -10.58 -30.77 -7.61
N ARG A 93 -9.66 -30.28 -6.78
CA ARG A 93 -9.94 -29.84 -5.41
C ARG A 93 -9.33 -28.46 -5.16
N LYS A 94 -10.00 -27.67 -4.31
CA LYS A 94 -9.47 -26.41 -3.79
C LYS A 94 -8.58 -26.67 -2.58
N PHE A 95 -7.36 -26.14 -2.62
CA PHE A 95 -6.41 -26.22 -1.51
C PHE A 95 -6.37 -24.90 -0.72
N THR A 96 -6.17 -24.99 0.59
CA THR A 96 -5.89 -23.80 1.41
C THR A 96 -4.39 -23.45 1.31
N PRO A 97 -4.01 -22.17 1.43
CA PRO A 97 -2.60 -21.78 1.34
C PRO A 97 -1.73 -22.48 2.40
N ALA A 98 -2.24 -22.59 3.63
CA ALA A 98 -1.60 -23.33 4.71
C ALA A 98 -1.36 -24.82 4.38
N GLU A 99 -2.35 -25.49 3.77
CA GLU A 99 -2.25 -26.88 3.35
C GLU A 99 -1.23 -27.06 2.22
N LEU A 100 -1.21 -26.15 1.23
CA LEU A 100 -0.25 -26.19 0.11
C LEU A 100 1.18 -26.09 0.60
N VAL A 101 1.48 -25.06 1.38
CA VAL A 101 2.85 -24.80 1.81
C VAL A 101 3.37 -25.91 2.73
N PHE A 102 2.53 -26.41 3.64
CA PHE A 102 2.91 -27.56 4.46
C PHE A 102 3.16 -28.81 3.59
N SER A 103 2.30 -29.06 2.60
CA SER A 103 2.46 -30.20 1.68
C SER A 103 3.70 -30.07 0.79
N TRP A 104 4.03 -28.86 0.32
CA TRP A 104 5.26 -28.60 -0.45
C TRP A 104 6.53 -28.80 0.36
N ILE A 105 6.52 -28.46 1.66
CA ILE A 105 7.66 -28.71 2.56
C ILE A 105 7.81 -30.21 2.86
N VAL A 106 6.68 -30.92 3.05
CA VAL A 106 6.68 -32.27 3.62
C VAL A 106 6.65 -33.38 2.58
N GLU A 107 6.05 -33.17 1.41
CA GLU A 107 5.92 -34.19 0.35
C GLU A 107 6.19 -33.61 -1.06
N PRO A 108 7.32 -32.90 -1.28
CA PRO A 108 7.59 -32.20 -2.54
C PRO A 108 7.59 -33.12 -3.76
N GLU A 109 8.05 -34.37 -3.60
CA GLU A 109 8.07 -35.39 -4.66
C GLU A 109 6.68 -35.68 -5.25
N ARG A 110 5.61 -35.51 -4.46
CA ARG A 110 4.24 -35.74 -4.95
C ARG A 110 3.72 -34.59 -5.82
N TRP A 111 4.37 -33.44 -5.77
CA TRP A 111 4.00 -32.22 -6.50
C TRP A 111 4.75 -32.04 -7.81
N GLU A 112 5.83 -32.79 -8.07
CA GLU A 112 6.68 -32.66 -9.28
C GLU A 112 5.90 -32.68 -10.59
N HIS A 113 4.86 -33.51 -10.67
CA HIS A 113 4.04 -33.68 -11.87
C HIS A 113 2.70 -32.95 -11.82
N VAL A 114 2.36 -32.30 -10.70
CA VAL A 114 1.10 -31.56 -10.57
C VAL A 114 1.25 -30.19 -11.23
N ALA A 115 0.32 -29.85 -12.13
CA ALA A 115 0.35 -28.56 -12.81
C ALA A 115 -0.23 -27.45 -11.91
N PHE A 116 0.64 -26.63 -11.33
CA PHE A 116 0.25 -25.48 -10.49
C PHE A 116 1.02 -24.18 -10.78
N LEU A 117 2.12 -24.21 -11.54
CA LEU A 117 2.88 -23.01 -11.89
C LEU A 117 2.18 -22.23 -13.02
N PRO A 118 2.02 -20.91 -12.94
CA PRO A 118 1.22 -20.14 -13.89
C PRO A 118 1.88 -20.08 -15.28
N ALA A 119 1.19 -20.60 -16.31
CA ALA A 119 1.67 -20.61 -17.69
C ALA A 119 0.55 -20.22 -18.68
N ALA A 120 -0.24 -19.19 -18.36
CA ALA A 120 -1.39 -18.82 -19.20
C ALA A 120 -1.01 -18.23 -20.58
N HIS A 121 0.21 -17.70 -20.74
CA HIS A 121 0.65 -17.07 -21.99
C HIS A 121 0.82 -18.10 -23.12
N GLU A 122 0.41 -17.75 -24.35
CA GLU A 122 0.37 -18.70 -25.47
C GLU A 122 1.75 -19.00 -26.03
N GLN A 123 2.52 -17.96 -26.39
CA GLN A 123 3.90 -18.10 -26.88
C GLN A 123 4.83 -18.77 -25.86
N LEU A 124 4.61 -18.53 -24.56
CA LEU A 124 5.40 -19.19 -23.51
C LEU A 124 5.17 -20.71 -23.52
N ARG A 125 3.93 -21.15 -23.75
CA ARG A 125 3.59 -22.57 -23.78
C ARG A 125 4.06 -23.24 -25.06
N GLN A 126 3.78 -22.65 -26.22
CA GLN A 126 4.10 -23.26 -27.51
C GLN A 126 5.61 -23.20 -27.82
N ASP A 127 6.21 -22.02 -27.72
CA ASP A 127 7.56 -21.78 -28.24
C ASP A 127 8.64 -22.17 -27.23
N LEU A 128 8.38 -21.99 -25.92
CA LEU A 128 9.38 -22.24 -24.87
C LEU A 128 9.17 -23.56 -24.13
N LEU A 129 7.93 -23.91 -23.79
CA LEU A 129 7.63 -25.13 -23.02
C LEU A 129 7.25 -26.34 -23.90
N GLY A 130 6.96 -26.13 -25.20
CA GLY A 130 6.53 -27.20 -26.10
C GLY A 130 5.18 -27.84 -25.75
N LEU A 131 4.31 -27.13 -25.05
CA LEU A 131 3.01 -27.62 -24.55
C LEU A 131 1.84 -27.17 -25.44
N ALA A 132 0.85 -28.04 -25.59
CA ALA A 132 -0.38 -27.73 -26.32
C ALA A 132 -1.18 -26.60 -25.66
N VAL A 133 -1.88 -25.79 -26.46
CA VAL A 133 -2.70 -24.67 -25.98
C VAL A 133 -3.90 -25.15 -25.16
N ASN A 134 -4.45 -26.30 -25.54
CA ASN A 134 -5.58 -26.95 -24.91
C ASN A 134 -5.20 -28.35 -24.46
N ASP A 135 -5.81 -28.73 -23.36
CA ASP A 135 -5.82 -30.07 -22.79
C ASP A 135 -6.57 -31.06 -23.70
N THR A 136 -6.43 -32.36 -23.45
CA THR A 136 -7.14 -33.46 -24.14
C THR A 136 -8.67 -33.29 -24.13
N ALA A 137 -9.19 -32.58 -23.12
CA ALA A 137 -10.61 -32.22 -22.97
C ALA A 137 -11.00 -30.87 -23.63
N GLY A 138 -10.11 -30.24 -24.41
CA GLY A 138 -10.35 -28.96 -25.10
C GLY A 138 -10.30 -27.72 -24.19
N LYS A 139 -9.85 -27.86 -22.94
CA LYS A 139 -9.74 -26.76 -21.96
C LYS A 139 -8.36 -26.12 -22.01
N ARG A 140 -8.27 -24.79 -21.97
CA ARG A 140 -6.98 -24.07 -21.98
C ARG A 140 -6.12 -24.46 -20.76
N ILE A 141 -4.89 -24.90 -21.02
CA ILE A 141 -3.90 -25.24 -19.98
C ILE A 141 -3.35 -23.95 -19.36
N ASN A 142 -3.77 -23.62 -18.14
CA ASN A 142 -3.29 -22.39 -17.48
C ASN A 142 -2.10 -22.62 -16.54
N PHE A 143 -1.76 -23.89 -16.27
CA PHE A 143 -0.74 -24.27 -15.32
C PHE A 143 0.22 -25.29 -15.93
N VAL A 144 1.48 -25.27 -15.49
CA VAL A 144 2.54 -26.22 -15.86
C VAL A 144 3.09 -26.88 -14.60
N SER A 145 3.60 -28.11 -14.73
CA SER A 145 4.24 -28.82 -13.62
C SER A 145 5.73 -28.43 -13.46
N PRO A 146 6.29 -28.49 -12.24
CA PRO A 146 7.73 -28.27 -12.02
C PRO A 146 8.63 -29.18 -12.87
N ALA A 147 8.24 -30.44 -13.09
CA ALA A 147 9.00 -31.38 -13.92
C ALA A 147 9.03 -30.98 -15.40
N GLU A 148 7.94 -30.44 -15.94
CA GLU A 148 7.88 -29.95 -17.33
C GLU A 148 8.76 -28.71 -17.53
N VAL A 149 8.75 -27.77 -16.56
CA VAL A 149 9.63 -26.59 -16.60
C VAL A 149 11.11 -27.01 -16.56
N ALA A 150 11.45 -27.98 -15.71
CA ALA A 150 12.82 -28.47 -15.58
C ALA A 150 13.35 -29.17 -16.86
N ARG A 151 12.47 -29.83 -17.63
CA ARG A 151 12.83 -30.54 -18.87
C ARG A 151 12.86 -29.63 -20.10
N ALA A 152 12.28 -28.43 -20.03
CA ALA A 152 12.18 -27.52 -21.15
C ALA A 152 13.53 -26.83 -21.45
N SER A 153 14.37 -27.46 -22.28
CA SER A 153 15.68 -26.92 -22.67
C SER A 153 15.58 -25.58 -23.42
N ALA A 154 14.55 -25.40 -24.25
CA ALA A 154 14.28 -24.14 -24.93
C ALA A 154 14.00 -22.99 -23.95
N TYR A 155 13.27 -23.28 -22.86
CA TYR A 155 13.01 -22.33 -21.80
C TYR A 155 14.28 -21.96 -21.01
N GLN A 156 15.14 -22.94 -20.70
CA GLN A 156 16.42 -22.68 -20.04
C GLN A 156 17.34 -21.80 -20.89
N ALA A 157 17.50 -22.14 -22.18
CA ALA A 157 18.28 -21.35 -23.13
C ALA A 157 17.73 -19.91 -23.26
N TRP A 158 16.41 -19.74 -23.23
CA TRP A 158 15.78 -18.41 -23.23
C TRP A 158 16.12 -17.60 -21.98
N MET A 159 16.10 -18.24 -20.79
CA MET A 159 16.45 -17.55 -19.54
C MET A 159 17.93 -17.14 -19.50
N GLU A 160 18.83 -17.97 -20.02
CA GLU A 160 20.25 -17.60 -20.16
C GLU A 160 20.46 -16.44 -21.14
N ASP A 161 19.76 -16.45 -22.28
CA ASP A 161 19.76 -15.33 -23.21
C ASP A 161 19.19 -14.05 -22.56
N LEU A 162 18.08 -14.16 -21.82
CA LEU A 162 17.47 -13.04 -21.12
C LEU A 162 18.43 -12.40 -20.11
N MET A 163 19.14 -13.23 -19.34
CA MET A 163 20.15 -12.76 -18.38
C MET A 163 21.31 -12.06 -19.08
N ARG A 164 21.82 -12.61 -20.20
CA ARG A 164 22.87 -11.96 -21.01
C ARG A 164 22.40 -10.63 -21.60
N ARG A 165 21.18 -10.57 -22.14
CA ARG A 165 20.57 -9.33 -22.66
C ARG A 165 20.43 -8.28 -21.55
N ARG A 166 20.03 -8.69 -20.35
CA ARG A 166 19.93 -7.82 -19.18
C ARG A 166 21.29 -7.24 -18.81
N GLU A 167 22.29 -8.09 -18.63
CA GLU A 167 23.66 -7.69 -18.26
C GLU A 167 24.31 -6.75 -19.31
N ALA A 168 24.11 -7.03 -20.60
CA ALA A 168 24.58 -6.17 -21.70
C ALA A 168 23.93 -4.78 -21.69
N VAL A 169 22.68 -4.66 -21.25
CA VAL A 169 21.96 -3.38 -21.16
C VAL A 169 22.36 -2.64 -19.89
N GLU A 170 22.43 -3.32 -18.75
CA GLU A 170 22.83 -2.74 -17.46
C GLU A 170 24.29 -2.25 -17.49
N SER A 171 25.21 -2.99 -18.12
CA SER A 171 26.61 -2.55 -18.33
C SER A 171 26.72 -1.30 -19.23
N SER A 172 25.71 -1.02 -20.07
CA SER A 172 25.62 0.22 -20.85
C SER A 172 24.99 1.39 -20.09
N GLY A 173 24.70 1.24 -18.79
CA GLY A 173 24.05 2.24 -17.95
C GLY A 173 22.57 2.47 -18.29
N ARG A 174 21.96 1.59 -19.10
CA ARG A 174 20.53 1.65 -19.46
C ARG A 174 19.73 0.63 -18.65
N THR A 175 18.46 0.91 -18.41
CA THR A 175 17.56 0.00 -17.67
C THR A 175 16.95 -1.04 -18.61
N PHE A 176 17.03 -2.31 -18.22
CA PHE A 176 16.44 -3.42 -18.99
C PHE A 176 14.95 -3.57 -18.64
N ARG A 177 14.05 -3.46 -19.64
CA ARG A 177 12.60 -3.56 -19.44
C ARG A 177 12.06 -4.88 -19.96
N LEU A 178 11.50 -5.69 -19.06
CA LEU A 178 10.82 -6.95 -19.40
C LEU A 178 9.44 -6.68 -20.02
N VAL A 179 9.19 -7.14 -21.25
CA VAL A 179 7.91 -6.97 -21.95
C VAL A 179 7.46 -8.28 -22.59
N GLY A 180 6.14 -8.51 -22.68
CA GLY A 180 5.58 -9.66 -23.39
C GLY A 180 5.98 -11.02 -22.78
N VAL A 181 6.59 -11.88 -23.61
CA VAL A 181 7.04 -13.23 -23.23
C VAL A 181 8.14 -13.18 -22.19
N ASP A 182 9.11 -12.26 -22.31
CA ASP A 182 10.24 -12.13 -21.38
C ASP A 182 9.75 -11.95 -19.93
N ARG A 183 8.74 -11.09 -19.73
CA ARG A 183 8.13 -10.89 -18.41
C ARG A 183 7.46 -12.16 -17.90
N LYS A 184 6.72 -12.87 -18.75
CA LYS A 184 6.01 -14.09 -18.35
C LYS A 184 6.94 -15.27 -18.11
N ALA A 185 8.04 -15.36 -18.84
CA ALA A 185 9.12 -16.29 -18.56
C ALA A 185 9.77 -15.98 -17.22
N GLN A 186 10.12 -14.72 -16.93
CA GLN A 186 10.66 -14.33 -15.63
C GLN A 186 9.69 -14.63 -14.47
N GLU A 187 8.39 -14.33 -14.61
CA GLU A 187 7.38 -14.65 -13.60
C GLU A 187 7.31 -16.18 -13.33
N LEU A 188 7.31 -17.01 -14.38
CA LEU A 188 7.32 -18.47 -14.26
C LEU A 188 8.61 -18.96 -13.60
N TRP A 189 9.77 -18.38 -13.95
CA TRP A 189 11.05 -18.72 -13.34
C TRP A 189 11.07 -18.38 -11.86
N THR A 190 10.60 -17.20 -11.47
CA THR A 190 10.46 -16.84 -10.06
C THR A 190 9.55 -17.83 -9.33
N ALA A 191 8.36 -18.15 -9.87
CA ALA A 191 7.46 -19.13 -9.26
C ALA A 191 8.10 -20.52 -9.09
N TYR A 192 8.82 -20.99 -10.12
CA TYR A 192 9.55 -22.25 -10.10
C TYR A 192 10.67 -22.25 -9.04
N GLN A 193 11.49 -21.20 -9.02
CA GLN A 193 12.60 -21.04 -8.06
C GLN A 193 12.06 -20.93 -6.63
N THR A 194 11.01 -20.14 -6.38
CA THR A 194 10.38 -20.04 -5.06
C THR A 194 9.85 -21.39 -4.59
N PHE A 195 9.20 -22.17 -5.48
CA PHE A 195 8.77 -23.54 -5.14
C PHE A 195 9.98 -24.43 -4.81
N ARG A 196 11.04 -24.41 -5.62
CA ARG A 196 12.27 -25.20 -5.39
C ARG A 196 12.92 -24.87 -4.06
N LEU A 197 13.09 -23.57 -3.76
CA LEU A 197 13.64 -23.06 -2.51
C LEU A 197 12.78 -23.43 -1.29
N LEU A 198 11.45 -23.39 -1.42
CA LEU A 198 10.53 -23.80 -0.36
C LEU A 198 10.55 -25.32 -0.12
N SER A 199 10.61 -26.09 -1.20
CA SER A 199 10.70 -27.55 -1.19
C SER A 199 12.09 -28.08 -0.85
N TYR A 200 13.04 -27.19 -0.58
CA TYR A 200 14.42 -27.52 -0.27
C TYR A 200 14.47 -28.42 0.97
N SER A 201 14.60 -29.72 0.73
CA SER A 201 15.14 -30.65 1.70
C SER A 201 16.64 -30.50 1.61
N ALA A 202 17.28 -30.10 2.70
CA ALA A 202 18.73 -29.98 2.81
C ALA A 202 19.50 -31.26 2.38
N VAL A 203 18.78 -32.38 2.25
CA VAL A 203 19.24 -33.68 1.71
C VAL A 203 19.53 -33.69 0.20
N ARG A 204 19.07 -32.73 -0.63
CA ARG A 204 18.99 -32.97 -2.09
C ARG A 204 19.99 -32.31 -3.02
N GLN A 205 20.59 -31.16 -2.69
CA GLN A 205 21.74 -30.61 -3.44
C GLN A 205 22.12 -29.23 -2.88
N PRO A 206 23.28 -29.08 -2.21
CA PRO A 206 23.80 -27.79 -1.78
C PRO A 206 24.18 -26.84 -2.95
N GLY A 207 24.09 -27.32 -4.20
CA GLY A 207 24.39 -26.61 -5.46
C GLY A 207 23.48 -25.44 -5.85
N GLU A 208 22.36 -25.20 -5.15
CA GLU A 208 21.37 -24.18 -5.54
C GLU A 208 21.44 -22.87 -4.73
N SER A 209 22.26 -22.82 -3.67
CA SER A 209 22.32 -21.66 -2.77
C SER A 209 23.18 -20.50 -3.28
N ARG A 210 22.55 -19.54 -3.96
CA ARG A 210 23.22 -18.30 -4.40
C ARG A 210 23.95 -17.57 -3.25
N PRO A 211 23.37 -17.35 -2.05
CA PRO A 211 24.04 -16.68 -0.94
C PRO A 211 25.24 -17.45 -0.40
N PHE A 212 25.11 -18.78 -0.24
CA PHE A 212 26.19 -19.64 0.24
C PHE A 212 27.38 -19.61 -0.72
N PHE A 213 27.17 -19.80 -2.03
CA PHE A 213 28.27 -19.80 -3.00
C PHE A 213 28.94 -18.44 -3.15
N ALA A 214 28.17 -17.35 -3.09
CA ALA A 214 28.73 -16.00 -3.11
C ALA A 214 29.62 -15.77 -1.89
N THR A 215 29.12 -16.11 -0.69
CA THR A 215 29.87 -15.98 0.56
C THR A 215 31.09 -16.90 0.58
N LEU A 216 30.99 -18.11 0.02
CA LEU A 216 32.07 -19.09 -0.02
C LEU A 216 33.21 -18.60 -0.89
N ARG A 217 32.88 -18.01 -2.05
CA ARG A 217 33.85 -17.39 -2.95
C ARG A 217 34.56 -16.21 -2.29
N ASN A 218 33.81 -15.38 -1.57
CA ASN A 218 34.37 -14.23 -0.86
C ASN A 218 35.28 -14.68 0.30
N ALA A 219 34.86 -15.66 1.09
CA ALA A 219 35.65 -16.24 2.17
C ALA A 219 36.95 -16.89 1.64
N LEU A 220 36.85 -17.63 0.54
CA LEU A 220 38.02 -18.26 -0.10
C LEU A 220 39.00 -17.20 -0.64
N GLY A 221 38.49 -16.15 -1.31
CA GLY A 221 39.32 -15.04 -1.78
C GLY A 221 40.04 -14.33 -0.65
N ASN A 222 39.34 -14.06 0.46
CA ASN A 222 39.92 -13.46 1.66
C ASN A 222 40.96 -14.37 2.32
N TRP A 223 40.74 -15.69 2.35
CA TRP A 223 41.71 -16.66 2.86
C TRP A 223 43.00 -16.68 2.02
N GLN A 224 42.88 -16.69 0.69
CA GLN A 224 44.04 -16.69 -0.22
C GLN A 224 44.94 -15.46 -0.06
N GLU A 225 44.38 -14.31 0.31
CA GLU A 225 45.16 -13.12 0.66
C GLU A 225 45.84 -13.23 2.04
N LEU A 226 45.18 -13.87 3.00
CA LEU A 226 45.62 -13.96 4.40
C LEU A 226 46.63 -15.08 4.67
N GLU A 227 46.54 -16.19 3.94
CA GLU A 227 47.34 -17.39 4.15
C GLU A 227 48.86 -17.10 4.14
N PRO A 228 49.44 -16.36 3.16
CA PRO A 228 50.87 -16.07 3.15
C PRO A 228 51.33 -15.23 4.36
N GLU A 229 50.53 -14.24 4.79
CA GLU A 229 50.84 -13.36 5.92
C GLU A 229 50.79 -14.13 7.25
N LEU A 230 49.78 -14.98 7.43
CA LEU A 230 49.61 -15.82 8.62
C LEU A 230 50.70 -16.90 8.71
N THR A 231 51.08 -17.49 7.58
CA THR A 231 52.15 -18.51 7.53
C THR A 231 53.49 -17.91 7.95
N GLY A 232 53.77 -16.67 7.55
CA GLY A 232 54.92 -15.92 8.02
C GLY A 232 54.94 -15.76 9.54
N LEU A 233 53.80 -15.46 10.16
CA LEU A 233 53.68 -15.30 11.62
C LEU A 233 53.72 -16.64 12.38
N ALA A 234 53.18 -17.72 11.80
CA ALA A 234 53.25 -19.06 12.37
C ALA A 234 54.70 -19.55 12.51
N SER A 235 55.58 -19.18 11.57
CA SER A 235 57.01 -19.53 11.62
C SER A 235 57.76 -18.94 12.83
N ILE A 236 57.19 -17.94 13.50
CA ILE A 236 57.74 -17.27 14.69
C ILE A 236 57.10 -17.84 15.97
N GLY A 237 56.34 -18.93 15.88
CA GLY A 237 55.77 -19.66 17.02
C GLY A 237 54.44 -19.11 17.55
N LEU A 238 53.72 -18.29 16.77
CA LEU A 238 52.46 -17.65 17.18
C LEU A 238 51.38 -18.64 17.66
N PHE A 239 51.31 -19.82 17.05
CA PHE A 239 50.24 -20.80 17.30
C PHE A 239 50.70 -22.03 18.11
N GLY A 240 51.96 -22.06 18.58
CA GLY A 240 52.51 -23.23 19.28
C GLY A 240 52.66 -24.47 18.38
N ASN A 241 52.48 -25.67 18.95
CA ASN A 241 52.68 -26.95 18.24
C ASN A 241 51.55 -27.34 17.28
N GLU A 242 50.38 -26.70 17.37
CA GLU A 242 49.23 -26.96 16.48
C GLU A 242 48.98 -25.75 15.60
N ASN A 243 49.41 -25.82 14.33
CA ASN A 243 49.18 -24.76 13.36
C ASN A 243 47.75 -24.85 12.77
N PRO A 244 46.84 -23.89 13.06
CA PRO A 244 45.50 -23.91 12.52
C PRO A 244 45.44 -23.60 11.02
N ILE A 245 46.51 -23.04 10.42
CA ILE A 245 46.54 -22.59 9.03
C ILE A 245 46.40 -23.77 8.06
N ASP A 246 47.18 -24.83 8.25
CA ASP A 246 47.15 -26.03 7.39
C ASP A 246 45.78 -26.72 7.47
N ALA A 247 45.14 -26.68 8.64
CA ALA A 247 43.79 -27.21 8.85
C ALA A 247 42.74 -26.37 8.10
N ILE A 248 42.83 -25.03 8.14
CA ILE A 248 41.91 -24.14 7.42
C ILE A 248 42.02 -24.35 5.90
N SER A 249 43.24 -24.42 5.35
CA SER A 249 43.43 -24.70 3.92
C SER A 249 42.87 -26.09 3.55
N SER A 250 43.09 -27.10 4.39
CA SER A 250 42.50 -28.43 4.20
C SER A 250 40.97 -28.40 4.20
N ASP A 251 40.35 -27.64 5.10
CA ASP A 251 38.90 -27.55 5.20
C ASP A 251 38.28 -26.80 4.01
N PHE A 252 38.92 -25.75 3.50
CA PHE A 252 38.51 -25.10 2.24
C PHE A 252 38.62 -26.04 1.02
N ASP A 253 39.66 -26.86 0.95
CA ASP A 253 39.82 -27.88 -0.09
C ASP A 253 38.73 -28.96 -0.01
N LYS A 254 38.39 -29.42 1.20
CA LYS A 254 37.27 -30.34 1.43
C LYS A 254 35.95 -29.71 0.96
N LEU A 255 35.68 -28.46 1.30
CA LEU A 255 34.47 -27.75 0.83
C LEU A 255 34.44 -27.68 -0.70
N LYS A 256 35.55 -27.34 -1.35
CA LYS A 256 35.64 -27.31 -2.82
C LYS A 256 35.35 -28.69 -3.45
N ASN A 257 35.88 -29.76 -2.84
CA ASN A 257 35.62 -31.12 -3.28
C ASN A 257 34.15 -31.51 -3.11
N LEU A 258 33.55 -31.23 -1.95
CA LEU A 258 32.13 -31.48 -1.68
C LEU A 258 31.22 -30.72 -2.64
N VAL A 259 31.57 -29.47 -2.99
CA VAL A 259 30.85 -28.68 -4.01
C VAL A 259 30.93 -29.33 -5.39
N SER A 260 32.09 -29.87 -5.76
CA SER A 260 32.29 -30.50 -7.07
C SER A 260 31.66 -31.90 -7.19
N GLN A 261 31.59 -32.64 -6.08
CA GLN A 261 31.14 -34.04 -6.04
C GLN A 261 29.68 -34.19 -5.60
N GLY A 262 29.08 -33.14 -5.03
CA GLY A 262 27.70 -33.16 -4.53
C GLY A 262 27.55 -33.92 -3.19
N GLY A 263 28.27 -33.48 -2.15
CA GLY A 263 28.23 -34.10 -0.82
C GLY A 263 26.90 -33.92 -0.07
N GLU A 264 26.69 -34.71 1.00
CA GLU A 264 25.51 -34.59 1.84
C GLU A 264 25.62 -33.39 2.80
N LEU A 265 24.47 -32.88 3.26
CA LEU A 265 24.41 -31.73 4.17
C LEU A 265 25.26 -31.92 5.44
N ALA A 266 25.25 -33.12 6.00
CA ALA A 266 25.99 -33.43 7.22
C ALA A 266 27.51 -33.31 7.00
N ASP A 267 27.99 -33.63 5.80
CA ASP A 267 29.41 -33.49 5.44
C ASP A 267 29.80 -32.01 5.33
N PHE A 268 28.96 -31.19 4.70
CA PHE A 268 29.16 -29.74 4.64
C PHE A 268 29.15 -29.10 6.03
N ASP A 269 28.18 -29.48 6.87
CA ASP A 269 28.05 -28.96 8.23
C ASP A 269 29.28 -29.32 9.08
N ALA A 270 29.74 -30.57 9.02
CA ALA A 270 30.92 -31.03 9.76
C ALA A 270 32.18 -30.23 9.39
N VAL A 271 32.42 -30.02 8.09
CA VAL A 271 33.58 -29.24 7.63
C VAL A 271 33.46 -27.77 8.03
N LEU A 272 32.26 -27.18 7.98
CA LEU A 272 32.05 -25.78 8.40
C LEU A 272 32.24 -25.59 9.91
N VAL A 273 31.84 -26.56 10.73
CA VAL A 273 32.08 -26.55 12.19
C VAL A 273 33.57 -26.57 12.49
N ASP A 274 34.32 -27.45 11.80
CA ASP A 274 35.78 -27.52 11.96
C ASP A 274 36.45 -26.21 11.49
N LEU A 275 36.05 -25.69 10.33
CA LEU A 275 36.57 -24.43 9.77
C LEU A 275 36.35 -23.26 10.74
N LYS A 276 35.12 -23.09 11.26
CA LYS A 276 34.75 -22.06 12.25
C LYS A 276 35.57 -22.17 13.53
N ARG A 277 35.83 -23.40 14.00
CA ARG A 277 36.68 -23.63 15.17
C ARG A 277 38.12 -23.17 14.92
N GLN A 278 38.67 -23.44 13.73
CA GLN A 278 40.05 -23.05 13.41
C GLN A 278 40.18 -21.54 13.16
N THR A 279 39.26 -20.90 12.43
CA THR A 279 39.28 -19.45 12.22
C THR A 279 39.16 -18.69 13.54
N GLY A 280 38.29 -19.13 14.43
CA GLY A 280 38.15 -18.56 15.77
C GLY A 280 39.43 -18.66 16.61
N ARG A 281 40.21 -19.76 16.47
CA ARG A 281 41.54 -19.88 17.12
C ARG A 281 42.52 -18.84 16.60
N VAL A 282 42.52 -18.58 15.29
CA VAL A 282 43.39 -17.58 14.66
C VAL A 282 43.05 -16.17 15.15
N VAL A 283 41.75 -15.81 15.14
CA VAL A 283 41.28 -14.50 15.64
C VAL A 283 41.70 -14.29 17.10
N LYS A 284 41.48 -15.30 17.96
CA LYS A 284 41.84 -15.21 19.38
C LYS A 284 43.35 -15.03 19.59
N ALA A 285 44.17 -15.78 18.86
CA ALA A 285 45.63 -15.66 18.97
C ALA A 285 46.14 -14.27 18.54
N LEU A 286 45.55 -13.70 17.49
CA LEU A 286 45.90 -12.35 17.01
C LEU A 286 45.44 -11.25 17.97
N ASP A 287 44.24 -11.39 18.55
CA ASP A 287 43.74 -10.45 19.56
C ASP A 287 44.59 -10.49 20.84
N ASP A 288 44.98 -11.69 21.30
CA ASP A 288 45.88 -11.87 22.45
C ASP A 288 47.25 -11.24 22.19
N LEU A 289 47.79 -11.38 20.97
CA LEU A 289 49.05 -10.76 20.57
C LEU A 289 48.93 -9.22 20.52
N GLY A 290 47.83 -8.70 19.96
CA GLY A 290 47.55 -7.26 19.93
C GLY A 290 47.43 -6.65 21.33
N GLN A 291 46.85 -7.38 22.29
CA GLN A 291 46.76 -6.94 23.69
C GLN A 291 48.13 -6.95 24.40
N ARG A 292 48.97 -7.95 24.15
CA ARG A 292 50.34 -8.03 24.72
C ARG A 292 51.22 -6.89 24.21
N GLY A 293 51.17 -6.60 22.91
CA GLY A 293 51.89 -5.47 22.31
C GLY A 293 51.46 -4.09 22.83
N ARG A 294 50.31 -3.99 23.52
CA ARG A 294 49.80 -2.75 24.15
C ARG A 294 50.37 -2.50 25.55
N LYS A 295 50.92 -3.53 26.22
CA LYS A 295 51.46 -3.43 27.59
C LYS A 295 52.98 -3.15 27.65
N ASP A 296 53.75 -3.50 26.63
CA ASP A 296 55.22 -3.41 26.60
C ASP A 296 55.78 -2.07 26.03
N SER A 297 55.04 -0.96 26.13
CA SER A 297 55.39 0.29 25.43
C SER A 297 56.48 1.14 26.10
N THR A 298 57.73 0.66 26.17
CA THR A 298 58.86 1.47 26.69
C THR A 298 60.06 1.64 25.76
N THR A 299 60.08 1.10 24.53
CA THR A 299 61.19 1.37 23.59
C THR A 299 60.74 1.37 22.12
N ASP A 300 61.08 2.44 21.39
CA ASP A 300 60.86 2.71 19.94
C ASP A 300 59.40 2.90 19.45
N ALA A 301 58.89 4.12 19.60
CA ALA A 301 57.51 4.49 19.28
C ALA A 301 57.11 4.36 17.79
N GLU A 302 58.01 4.62 16.84
CA GLU A 302 57.67 4.61 15.40
C GLU A 302 57.61 3.21 14.79
N ARG A 303 58.57 2.32 15.11
CA ARG A 303 58.54 0.90 14.69
C ARG A 303 57.36 0.17 15.31
N MET A 304 57.09 0.43 16.59
CA MET A 304 55.93 -0.17 17.27
C MET A 304 54.61 0.30 16.66
N LYS A 305 54.51 1.55 16.20
CA LYS A 305 53.30 2.07 15.54
C LYS A 305 53.05 1.42 14.17
N SER A 306 54.11 1.16 13.39
CA SER A 306 54.02 0.43 12.11
C SER A 306 53.57 -1.03 12.31
N ILE A 307 54.15 -1.72 13.29
CA ILE A 307 53.80 -3.11 13.62
C ILE A 307 52.36 -3.19 14.16
N GLN A 308 51.95 -2.23 15.00
CA GLN A 308 50.58 -2.13 15.48
C GLN A 308 49.57 -1.90 14.35
N GLY A 309 49.89 -1.05 13.37
CA GLY A 309 49.03 -0.82 12.21
C GLY A 309 48.85 -2.07 11.34
N ALA A 310 49.93 -2.82 11.11
CA ALA A 310 49.89 -4.08 10.38
C ALA A 310 49.07 -5.15 11.13
N LEU A 311 49.30 -5.31 12.44
CA LEU A 311 48.55 -6.24 13.29
C LEU A 311 47.06 -5.90 13.40
N LEU A 312 46.71 -4.62 13.46
CA LEU A 312 45.32 -4.18 13.45
C LEU A 312 44.63 -4.50 12.13
N THR A 313 45.33 -4.29 11.00
CA THR A 313 44.83 -4.63 9.66
C THR A 313 44.59 -6.13 9.53
N LEU A 314 45.53 -6.94 10.02
CA LEU A 314 45.48 -8.40 9.97
C LEU A 314 44.42 -8.98 10.93
N SER A 315 44.28 -8.44 12.14
CA SER A 315 43.16 -8.74 13.06
C SER A 315 41.80 -8.39 12.44
N THR A 316 41.70 -7.24 11.76
CA THR A 316 40.43 -6.85 11.10
C THR A 316 40.09 -7.80 9.96
N LYS A 317 41.03 -8.11 9.07
CA LYS A 317 40.82 -9.04 7.95
C LYS A 317 40.45 -10.45 8.43
N THR A 318 41.14 -10.97 9.46
CA THR A 318 40.82 -12.30 10.04
C THR A 318 39.47 -12.33 10.74
N LYS A 319 39.06 -11.24 11.40
CA LYS A 319 37.69 -11.08 11.93
C LYS A 319 36.64 -11.06 10.83
N THR A 320 36.89 -10.38 9.72
CA THR A 320 36.00 -10.42 8.55
C THR A 320 35.87 -11.83 7.97
N LEU A 321 36.98 -12.57 7.85
CA LEU A 321 36.96 -13.97 7.41
C LEU A 321 36.14 -14.84 8.37
N ASP A 322 36.34 -14.70 9.68
CA ASP A 322 35.59 -15.45 10.69
C ASP A 322 34.08 -15.15 10.61
N GLN A 323 33.69 -13.88 10.46
CA GLN A 323 32.29 -13.49 10.23
C GLN A 323 31.70 -14.10 8.95
N GLN A 324 32.48 -14.17 7.87
CA GLN A 324 32.05 -14.83 6.63
C GLN A 324 31.87 -16.33 6.81
N VAL A 325 32.77 -17.00 7.54
CA VAL A 325 32.67 -18.44 7.86
C VAL A 325 31.46 -18.73 8.76
N GLN A 326 31.19 -17.88 9.75
CA GLN A 326 29.98 -17.99 10.57
C GLN A 326 28.71 -17.81 9.72
N SER A 327 28.72 -16.86 8.78
CA SER A 327 27.61 -16.63 7.86
C SER A 327 27.40 -17.81 6.90
N LEU A 328 28.48 -18.46 6.44
CA LEU A 328 28.42 -19.66 5.60
C LEU A 328 27.66 -20.80 6.26
N HIS A 329 27.87 -21.00 7.56
CA HIS A 329 27.19 -22.05 8.31
C HIS A 329 25.67 -21.84 8.34
N LEU A 330 25.22 -20.60 8.50
CA LEU A 330 23.79 -20.25 8.43
C LEU A 330 23.24 -20.36 7.00
N PHE A 331 23.96 -19.84 6.00
CA PHE A 331 23.55 -19.91 4.59
C PHE A 331 23.46 -21.34 4.02
N LEU A 332 24.04 -22.33 4.70
CA LEU A 332 23.80 -23.74 4.37
C LEU A 332 22.32 -24.12 4.54
N TYR A 333 21.65 -23.55 5.56
CA TYR A 333 20.25 -23.78 5.89
C TYR A 333 19.33 -22.59 5.52
N GLU A 334 19.91 -21.45 5.15
CA GLU A 334 19.23 -20.21 4.79
C GLU A 334 19.51 -19.83 3.34
N GLN A 335 18.47 -19.70 2.54
CA GLN A 335 18.57 -19.53 1.08
C GLN A 335 18.08 -18.16 0.61
N GLY A 336 17.86 -17.22 1.55
CA GLY A 336 17.41 -15.86 1.29
C GLY A 336 15.95 -15.60 1.71
N THR A 337 15.28 -14.69 1.01
CA THR A 337 14.01 -14.07 1.45
C THR A 337 12.82 -15.02 1.58
N PHE A 338 12.83 -16.18 0.91
CA PHE A 338 11.68 -17.10 0.85
C PHE A 338 11.70 -18.24 1.88
N THR A 339 12.73 -18.30 2.74
CA THR A 339 12.79 -19.32 3.81
C THR A 339 11.89 -18.98 4.98
N LEU A 340 11.32 -20.03 5.60
CA LEU A 340 10.43 -19.87 6.74
C LEU A 340 11.24 -19.66 8.03
N HIS A 341 11.27 -18.44 8.59
CA HIS A 341 11.99 -18.16 9.85
C HIS A 341 11.07 -18.25 11.06
N VAL A 342 11.42 -19.08 12.04
CA VAL A 342 10.49 -19.55 13.10
C VAL A 342 10.91 -19.17 14.53
N VAL A 343 12.19 -18.90 14.77
CA VAL A 343 12.71 -18.58 16.11
C VAL A 343 13.75 -17.46 16.00
N PRO A 344 13.83 -16.51 16.96
CA PRO A 344 14.86 -15.48 16.97
C PRO A 344 16.29 -16.03 16.92
N ALA A 345 17.16 -15.34 16.17
CA ALA A 345 18.57 -15.70 16.04
C ALA A 345 19.40 -15.26 17.26
N LEU A 346 20.36 -16.10 17.67
CA LEU A 346 21.41 -15.82 18.66
C LEU A 346 22.72 -15.33 18.05
N TYR A 347 22.73 -15.06 16.75
CA TYR A 347 23.92 -14.64 16.01
C TYR A 347 23.98 -13.13 15.87
N GLU A 348 25.11 -12.51 16.24
CA GLU A 348 25.31 -11.06 16.16
C GLU A 348 25.16 -10.53 14.72
N VAL A 349 25.70 -11.27 13.74
CA VAL A 349 25.60 -10.93 12.32
C VAL A 349 24.15 -10.83 11.82
N CYS A 350 23.23 -11.59 12.43
CA CYS A 350 21.81 -11.54 12.13
C CYS A 350 21.10 -10.30 12.69
N LEU A 351 21.78 -9.44 13.46
CA LEU A 351 21.18 -8.35 14.25
C LEU A 351 21.72 -6.95 13.93
N ILE A 352 22.74 -6.83 13.07
CA ILE A 352 23.35 -5.54 12.67
C ILE A 352 22.41 -4.76 11.72
N VAL A 353 22.26 -3.44 11.86
CA VAL A 353 21.33 -2.59 11.06
C VAL A 353 21.87 -2.20 9.67
N ASP A 354 23.17 -1.94 9.54
CA ASP A 354 23.79 -1.51 8.28
C ASP A 354 24.06 -2.72 7.36
N ARG A 355 22.98 -3.29 6.80
CA ARG A 355 23.05 -4.43 5.88
C ARG A 355 23.08 -3.95 4.43
N GLU A 356 24.05 -4.42 3.66
CA GLU A 356 23.94 -4.40 2.20
C GLU A 356 22.79 -5.34 1.77
N SER A 357 21.88 -4.84 0.94
CA SER A 357 20.51 -5.34 0.78
C SER A 357 20.37 -6.72 0.12
N ASP A 358 21.42 -7.25 -0.51
CA ASP A 358 21.25 -8.30 -1.50
C ASP A 358 21.57 -9.72 -0.98
N ILE A 359 22.23 -9.85 0.19
CA ILE A 359 22.67 -11.14 0.78
C ILE A 359 22.62 -11.11 2.32
N ALA A 360 21.60 -10.50 2.91
CA ALA A 360 21.57 -10.28 4.36
C ALA A 360 20.86 -11.41 5.14
N LEU A 361 21.55 -11.99 6.13
CA LEU A 361 20.99 -12.97 7.08
C LEU A 361 19.80 -12.35 7.83
N GLN A 362 18.79 -13.17 8.14
CA GLN A 362 17.59 -12.70 8.83
C GLN A 362 17.76 -12.74 10.36
N PRO A 363 17.06 -11.89 11.12
CA PRO A 363 17.15 -11.87 12.59
C PRO A 363 16.50 -13.06 13.29
N TRP A 364 15.93 -14.00 12.52
CA TRP A 364 15.33 -15.25 12.97
C TRP A 364 15.94 -16.40 12.17
N ILE A 365 16.16 -17.56 12.80
CA ILE A 365 16.66 -18.76 12.15
C ILE A 365 15.56 -19.47 11.35
N SER A 366 15.96 -20.10 10.25
CA SER A 366 15.05 -20.85 9.38
C SER A 366 14.55 -22.17 10.01
N LEU A 367 13.38 -22.63 9.57
CA LEU A 367 12.82 -23.93 9.97
C LEU A 367 13.78 -25.09 9.63
N PRO A 368 14.43 -25.14 8.44
CA PRO A 368 15.47 -26.13 8.16
C PRO A 368 16.65 -26.10 9.15
N ALA A 369 17.13 -24.92 9.54
CA ALA A 369 18.20 -24.80 10.54
C ALA A 369 17.81 -25.41 11.89
N LEU A 370 16.56 -25.19 12.33
CA LEU A 370 16.04 -25.78 13.57
C LEU A 370 15.89 -27.30 13.47
N LEU A 371 15.33 -27.80 12.36
CA LEU A 371 15.00 -29.22 12.18
C LEU A 371 16.22 -30.10 11.90
N TYR A 372 17.20 -29.60 11.15
CA TYR A 372 18.32 -30.39 10.62
C TYR A 372 19.70 -29.87 11.03
N GLY A 373 19.80 -28.66 11.59
CA GLY A 373 21.07 -28.08 12.00
C GLY A 373 21.77 -28.86 13.10
N SER A 374 23.10 -28.79 13.12
CA SER A 374 23.91 -29.41 14.18
C SER A 374 23.80 -28.68 15.51
N ASP A 375 24.25 -29.35 16.57
CA ASP A 375 24.33 -28.78 17.92
C ASP A 375 25.24 -27.55 18.00
N ASP A 376 26.24 -27.41 17.11
CA ASP A 376 27.09 -26.21 17.06
C ASP A 376 26.37 -25.02 16.41
N LEU A 377 25.54 -25.27 15.38
CA LEU A 377 24.68 -24.24 14.79
C LEU A 377 23.60 -23.78 15.79
N LEU A 378 23.12 -24.66 16.65
CA LEU A 378 22.11 -24.33 17.67
C LEU A 378 22.74 -24.14 19.06
N ARG A 379 24.02 -23.76 19.11
CA ARG A 379 24.71 -23.50 20.37
C ARG A 379 24.05 -22.35 21.13
N GLY A 380 23.74 -22.57 22.41
CA GLY A 380 23.05 -21.61 23.27
C GLY A 380 21.53 -21.77 23.30
N TYR A 381 20.93 -22.52 22.37
CA TYR A 381 19.51 -22.83 22.39
C TYR A 381 19.20 -24.01 23.36
N PRO A 382 17.99 -24.08 23.95
CA PRO A 382 17.59 -25.17 24.85
C PRO A 382 17.44 -26.50 24.09
N LYS A 383 18.37 -27.44 24.31
CA LYS A 383 18.43 -28.73 23.60
C LYS A 383 17.16 -29.56 23.73
N ASP A 384 16.63 -29.71 24.95
CA ASP A 384 15.43 -30.49 25.22
C ASP A 384 14.21 -29.99 24.42
N ASP A 385 14.07 -28.67 24.28
CA ASP A 385 12.95 -28.09 23.53
C ASP A 385 13.16 -28.18 22.01
N ILE A 386 14.41 -28.14 21.53
CA ILE A 386 14.74 -28.43 20.13
C ILE A 386 14.36 -29.88 19.77
N GLU A 387 14.71 -30.85 20.62
CA GLU A 387 14.36 -32.26 20.40
C GLU A 387 12.84 -32.48 20.43
N LYS A 388 12.12 -31.81 21.34
CA LYS A 388 10.65 -31.82 21.34
C LYS A 388 10.10 -31.22 20.05
N ALA A 389 10.64 -30.11 19.57
CA ALA A 389 10.20 -29.50 18.31
C ALA A 389 10.42 -30.44 17.11
N ARG A 390 11.61 -31.05 17.01
CA ARG A 390 11.94 -32.03 15.97
C ARG A 390 11.00 -33.23 16.00
N THR A 391 10.78 -33.81 17.18
CA THR A 391 9.91 -34.98 17.38
C THR A 391 8.45 -34.66 17.05
N ALA A 392 7.94 -33.52 17.52
CA ALA A 392 6.58 -33.08 17.26
C ALA A 392 6.33 -32.80 15.76
N PHE A 393 7.29 -32.16 15.08
CA PHE A 393 7.20 -31.93 13.64
C PHE A 393 7.24 -33.23 12.85
N GLN A 394 8.16 -34.14 13.17
CA GLN A 394 8.23 -35.47 12.54
C GLN A 394 6.95 -36.28 12.76
N HIS A 395 6.35 -36.19 13.95
CA HIS A 395 5.05 -36.82 14.23
C HIS A 395 3.94 -36.21 13.38
N ALA A 396 3.87 -34.89 13.25
CA ALA A 396 2.91 -34.21 12.37
C ALA A 396 3.08 -34.65 10.90
N VAL A 397 4.32 -34.74 10.42
CA VAL A 397 4.67 -35.25 9.08
C VAL A 397 4.20 -36.69 8.90
N LYS A 398 4.45 -37.56 9.87
CA LYS A 398 4.05 -38.97 9.83
C LYS A 398 2.53 -39.12 9.73
N VAL A 399 1.78 -38.43 10.60
CA VAL A 399 0.30 -38.44 10.59
C VAL A 399 -0.26 -37.82 9.33
N TYR A 400 0.41 -36.80 8.79
CA TYR A 400 0.00 -36.18 7.54
C TYR A 400 0.16 -37.12 6.34
N ARG A 401 1.31 -37.78 6.22
CA ARG A 401 1.64 -38.72 5.14
C ARG A 401 0.82 -40.01 5.20
N ASP A 402 0.56 -40.54 6.41
CA ASP A 402 -0.29 -41.72 6.60
C ASP A 402 -1.78 -41.33 6.62
N ARG A 403 -2.44 -41.51 5.47
CA ARG A 403 -3.87 -41.19 5.33
C ARG A 403 -4.78 -42.14 6.12
N LYS A 404 -4.29 -43.31 6.55
CA LYS A 404 -5.06 -44.32 7.31
C LYS A 404 -4.83 -44.24 8.83
N TYR A 405 -4.11 -43.23 9.29
CA TYR A 405 -3.78 -43.06 10.71
C TYR A 405 -5.05 -42.97 11.58
N PRO A 406 -5.14 -43.66 12.73
CA PRO A 406 -6.32 -43.61 13.59
C PRO A 406 -6.47 -42.22 14.22
N ASN A 407 -7.70 -41.67 14.24
CA ASN A 407 -7.99 -40.31 14.74
C ASN A 407 -7.07 -39.23 14.15
N ARG A 408 -6.76 -39.35 12.85
CA ARG A 408 -5.79 -38.54 12.12
C ARG A 408 -5.90 -37.04 12.36
N ALA A 409 -7.09 -36.47 12.30
CA ALA A 409 -7.30 -35.04 12.49
C ALA A 409 -6.86 -34.56 13.88
N GLU A 410 -7.19 -35.30 14.93
CA GLU A 410 -6.84 -34.97 16.30
C GLU A 410 -5.36 -35.24 16.60
N ALA A 411 -4.81 -36.35 16.09
CA ALA A 411 -3.38 -36.65 16.23
C ALA A 411 -2.51 -35.57 15.54
N PHE A 412 -2.91 -35.12 14.35
CA PHE A 412 -2.24 -34.04 13.63
C PHE A 412 -2.33 -32.71 14.39
N ARG A 413 -3.51 -32.37 14.89
CA ARG A 413 -3.73 -31.16 15.70
C ARG A 413 -2.85 -31.15 16.94
N ARG A 414 -2.79 -32.27 17.70
CA ARG A 414 -1.93 -32.39 18.88
C ARG A 414 -0.45 -32.23 18.54
N ALA A 415 0.03 -32.91 17.51
CA ALA A 415 1.42 -32.80 17.07
C ALA A 415 1.80 -31.35 16.72
N LEU A 416 0.90 -30.60 16.07
CA LEU A 416 1.11 -29.18 15.79
C LEU A 416 1.05 -28.31 17.06
N VAL A 417 0.20 -28.64 18.04
CA VAL A 417 0.15 -27.94 19.34
C VAL A 417 1.46 -28.11 20.08
N ASP A 418 1.98 -29.33 20.14
CA ASP A 418 3.25 -29.66 20.77
C ASP A 418 4.41 -28.94 20.06
N PHE A 419 4.41 -28.95 18.72
CA PHE A 419 5.40 -28.24 17.92
C PHE A 419 5.40 -26.73 18.19
N ARG A 420 4.22 -26.08 18.16
CA ARG A 420 4.07 -24.65 18.47
C ARG A 420 4.50 -24.34 19.91
N GLY A 421 4.18 -25.22 20.85
CA GLY A 421 4.61 -25.12 22.25
C GLY A 421 6.13 -25.14 22.38
N ALA A 422 6.79 -26.08 21.71
CA ALA A 422 8.24 -26.18 21.70
C ALA A 422 8.90 -24.94 21.07
N LEU A 423 8.42 -24.47 19.91
CA LEU A 423 8.92 -23.24 19.28
C LEU A 423 8.83 -22.02 20.21
N ARG A 424 7.71 -21.90 20.95
CA ARG A 424 7.52 -20.83 21.92
C ARG A 424 8.53 -20.91 23.06
N ASN A 425 8.70 -22.08 23.66
CA ASN A 425 9.67 -22.28 24.75
C ASN A 425 11.07 -21.89 24.30
N ILE A 426 11.47 -22.30 23.09
CA ILE A 426 12.76 -21.93 22.50
C ILE A 426 12.85 -20.40 22.34
N GLY A 427 11.84 -19.78 21.71
CA GLY A 427 11.85 -18.32 21.47
C GLY A 427 11.88 -17.48 22.75
N GLU A 428 11.18 -17.91 23.80
CA GLU A 428 11.19 -17.23 25.11
C GLU A 428 12.50 -17.45 25.88
N ALA A 429 13.10 -18.64 25.81
CA ALA A 429 14.36 -18.95 26.47
C ALA A 429 15.56 -18.22 25.85
N VAL A 430 15.48 -17.91 24.56
CA VAL A 430 16.52 -17.23 23.78
C VAL A 430 16.57 -15.73 24.06
N GLU A 431 15.45 -15.11 24.43
CA GLU A 431 15.34 -13.65 24.55
C GLU A 431 16.26 -13.02 25.62
N PRO A 432 16.48 -13.60 26.82
CA PRO A 432 17.49 -13.12 27.76
C PRO A 432 18.91 -13.17 27.18
N LEU A 433 19.26 -14.27 26.51
CA LEU A 433 20.57 -14.48 25.90
C LEU A 433 20.84 -13.46 24.77
N ARG A 434 19.80 -13.11 24.00
CA ARG A 434 19.91 -12.09 22.93
C ARG A 434 20.26 -10.70 23.48
N LYS A 435 19.91 -10.39 24.72
CA LYS A 435 20.25 -9.11 25.36
C LYS A 435 21.69 -9.03 25.84
N GLU A 436 22.37 -10.17 25.94
CA GLU A 436 23.79 -10.26 26.33
C GLU A 436 24.74 -10.14 25.13
N LEU A 437 24.23 -10.17 23.90
CA LEU A 437 25.02 -10.03 22.67
C LEU A 437 25.61 -8.61 22.54
N ASP A 438 26.86 -8.52 22.07
CA ASP A 438 27.57 -7.25 21.89
C ASP A 438 27.19 -6.57 20.56
N VAL A 439 25.97 -6.01 20.53
CA VAL A 439 25.38 -5.41 19.32
C VAL A 439 25.54 -3.87 19.36
N PRO A 440 25.90 -3.21 18.24
CA PRO A 440 26.01 -1.74 18.17
C PRO A 440 24.75 -1.04 18.69
N GLU A 441 24.90 0.13 19.32
CA GLU A 441 23.78 0.87 19.92
C GLU A 441 22.67 1.20 18.91
N SER A 442 23.05 1.51 17.66
CA SER A 442 22.12 1.72 16.53
C SER A 442 21.22 0.52 16.22
N SER A 443 21.63 -0.68 16.64
CA SER A 443 21.00 -1.96 16.34
C SER A 443 20.22 -2.55 17.51
N ARG A 444 20.23 -1.91 18.69
CA ARG A 444 19.44 -2.34 19.86
C ARG A 444 17.93 -2.31 19.64
N ASP A 445 17.44 -1.42 18.79
CA ASP A 445 16.03 -1.39 18.41
C ASP A 445 15.60 -2.64 17.62
N VAL A 446 16.53 -3.24 16.86
CA VAL A 446 16.26 -4.47 16.11
C VAL A 446 16.00 -5.63 17.07
N LEU A 447 16.76 -5.73 18.17
CA LEU A 447 16.55 -6.75 19.20
C LEU A 447 15.11 -6.72 19.73
N ALA A 448 14.62 -5.53 20.11
CA ALA A 448 13.27 -5.36 20.63
C ALA A 448 12.18 -5.66 19.57
N GLN A 449 12.39 -5.27 18.31
CA GLN A 449 11.43 -5.49 17.21
C GLN A 449 11.36 -6.94 16.74
N THR A 450 12.39 -7.74 17.02
CA THR A 450 12.52 -9.13 16.57
C THR A 450 12.38 -10.12 17.73
N ALA A 451 12.01 -9.66 18.92
CA ALA A 451 11.72 -10.52 20.07
C ALA A 451 10.54 -11.46 19.79
N TYR A 452 10.54 -12.65 20.41
CA TYR A 452 9.45 -13.60 20.24
C TYR A 452 8.13 -13.02 20.80
N PRO A 453 7.01 -13.10 20.06
CA PRO A 453 5.80 -12.35 20.43
C PRO A 453 5.03 -12.98 21.61
N PRO A 454 4.26 -12.16 22.38
CA PRO A 454 3.40 -12.66 23.44
C PRO A 454 2.25 -13.55 22.89
N PRO A 455 1.61 -14.38 23.74
CA PRO A 455 0.51 -15.22 23.30
C PRO A 455 -0.63 -14.36 22.74
N GLY A 456 -1.17 -14.78 21.59
CA GLY A 456 -2.29 -14.09 20.95
C GLY A 456 -1.91 -12.89 20.07
N TYR A 457 -0.63 -12.53 19.94
CA TYR A 457 -0.16 -11.43 19.08
C TYR A 457 -0.65 -11.55 17.63
N VAL A 458 -0.47 -12.73 17.02
CA VAL A 458 -0.81 -12.98 15.61
C VAL A 458 -2.30 -13.28 15.36
N LEU A 459 -3.10 -13.53 16.41
CA LEU A 459 -4.51 -13.94 16.26
C LEU A 459 -5.36 -12.85 15.60
N ARG A 460 -5.02 -11.58 15.80
CA ARG A 460 -5.70 -10.45 15.15
C ARG A 460 -5.55 -10.49 13.64
N GLU A 461 -4.35 -10.85 13.16
CA GLU A 461 -4.07 -10.97 11.74
C GLU A 461 -4.71 -12.22 11.12
N VAL A 462 -4.70 -13.34 11.84
CA VAL A 462 -5.46 -14.54 11.43
C VAL A 462 -6.96 -14.22 11.31
N HIS A 463 -7.53 -13.50 12.28
CA HIS A 463 -8.91 -13.04 12.24
C HIS A 463 -9.19 -12.11 11.04
N TYR A 464 -8.28 -11.18 10.76
CA TYR A 464 -8.36 -10.30 9.60
C TYR A 464 -8.47 -11.08 8.28
N TYR A 465 -7.60 -12.06 8.04
CA TYR A 465 -7.64 -12.88 6.82
C TYR A 465 -8.86 -13.80 6.76
N ARG A 466 -9.39 -14.27 7.90
CA ARG A 466 -10.59 -15.13 7.94
C ARG A 466 -11.88 -14.37 7.66
N VAL A 467 -12.01 -13.16 8.20
CA VAL A 467 -13.21 -12.32 7.99
C VAL A 467 -13.19 -11.66 6.62
N ASP A 468 -12.01 -11.26 6.14
CA ASP A 468 -11.82 -10.43 4.95
C ASP A 468 -12.80 -9.23 4.91
N PRO A 469 -12.60 -8.22 5.78
CA PRO A 469 -13.54 -7.09 5.89
C PRO A 469 -13.77 -6.35 4.58
N PHE A 470 -12.78 -6.31 3.68
CA PHE A 470 -12.89 -5.57 2.44
C PHE A 470 -13.76 -6.29 1.40
N LEU A 471 -13.81 -7.63 1.42
CA LEU A 471 -14.82 -8.40 0.69
C LEU A 471 -16.23 -7.95 1.11
N TRP A 472 -16.51 -7.95 2.41
CA TRP A 472 -17.83 -7.56 2.92
C TRP A 472 -18.15 -6.08 2.70
N SER A 473 -17.15 -5.20 2.75
CA SER A 473 -17.32 -3.78 2.46
C SER A 473 -17.90 -3.55 1.06
N TRP A 474 -17.31 -4.14 0.01
CA TRP A 474 -17.84 -3.92 -1.34
C TRP A 474 -19.17 -4.63 -1.56
N VAL A 475 -19.40 -5.79 -0.93
CA VAL A 475 -20.71 -6.50 -0.96
C VAL A 475 -21.81 -5.63 -0.35
N PHE A 476 -21.58 -5.02 0.82
CA PHE A 476 -22.56 -4.11 1.41
C PHE A 476 -22.75 -2.83 0.59
N ASN A 477 -21.70 -2.29 -0.02
CA ASN A 477 -21.81 -1.15 -0.95
C ASN A 477 -22.64 -1.53 -2.20
N LEU A 478 -22.49 -2.75 -2.74
CA LEU A 478 -23.31 -3.26 -3.84
C LEU A 478 -24.78 -3.35 -3.43
N CYS A 479 -25.06 -3.99 -2.28
CA CYS A 479 -26.42 -4.10 -1.76
C CYS A 479 -27.05 -2.72 -1.52
N ALA A 480 -26.30 -1.78 -0.95
CA ALA A 480 -26.74 -0.40 -0.76
C ALA A 480 -27.07 0.27 -2.11
N PHE A 481 -26.20 0.13 -3.10
CA PHE A 481 -26.41 0.67 -4.43
C PHE A 481 -27.66 0.08 -5.10
N LEU A 482 -27.82 -1.24 -5.11
CA LEU A 482 -28.97 -1.92 -5.72
C LEU A 482 -30.29 -1.50 -5.05
N VAL A 483 -30.33 -1.49 -3.72
CA VAL A 483 -31.52 -1.06 -2.96
C VAL A 483 -31.84 0.42 -3.24
N LEU A 484 -30.84 1.29 -3.30
CA LEU A 484 -31.03 2.70 -3.63
C LEU A 484 -31.55 2.87 -5.07
N VAL A 485 -31.04 2.12 -6.05
CA VAL A 485 -31.53 2.16 -7.43
C VAL A 485 -33.00 1.73 -7.52
N LEU A 486 -33.37 0.66 -6.83
CA LEU A 486 -34.74 0.13 -6.77
C LEU A 486 -35.71 1.04 -5.99
N SER A 487 -35.21 2.07 -5.32
CA SER A 487 -36.00 3.06 -4.59
C SER A 487 -36.80 3.98 -5.55
N VAL A 488 -37.95 3.48 -5.99
CA VAL A 488 -38.88 4.13 -6.93
C VAL A 488 -40.33 3.93 -6.47
N GLY A 489 -41.24 4.81 -6.89
CA GLY A 489 -42.69 4.67 -6.66
C GLY A 489 -43.08 4.67 -5.17
N LYS A 490 -43.97 3.75 -4.78
CA LYS A 490 -44.47 3.61 -3.39
C LYS A 490 -43.39 3.14 -2.41
N LEU A 491 -42.37 2.42 -2.89
CA LEU A 491 -41.27 1.92 -2.07
C LEU A 491 -40.10 2.92 -1.93
N ARG A 492 -40.27 4.13 -2.48
CA ARG A 492 -39.21 5.16 -2.49
C ARG A 492 -38.69 5.52 -1.09
N SER A 493 -39.56 5.74 -0.12
CA SER A 493 -39.12 6.08 1.24
C SER A 493 -38.47 4.90 1.98
N PRO A 494 -39.11 3.72 2.12
CA PRO A 494 -38.53 2.61 2.88
C PRO A 494 -37.21 2.09 2.29
N LEU A 495 -37.13 1.95 0.95
CA LEU A 495 -35.89 1.50 0.30
C LEU A 495 -34.76 2.54 0.38
N PHE A 496 -35.09 3.84 0.42
CA PHE A 496 -34.07 4.86 0.64
C PHE A 496 -33.38 4.66 2.00
N TRP A 497 -34.17 4.50 3.07
CA TRP A 497 -33.63 4.31 4.41
C TRP A 497 -32.88 2.99 4.56
N LEU A 498 -33.39 1.90 4.00
CA LEU A 498 -32.68 0.62 3.95
C LEU A 498 -31.33 0.77 3.23
N GLY A 499 -31.33 1.45 2.08
CA GLY A 499 -30.11 1.74 1.32
C GLY A 499 -29.09 2.57 2.09
N ILE A 500 -29.53 3.58 2.84
CA ILE A 500 -28.66 4.37 3.72
C ILE A 500 -28.10 3.52 4.87
N VAL A 501 -28.91 2.68 5.52
CA VAL A 501 -28.44 1.77 6.58
C VAL A 501 -27.38 0.82 6.05
N LEU A 502 -27.60 0.22 4.88
CA LEU A 502 -26.62 -0.65 4.22
C LEU A 502 -25.33 0.12 3.86
N LEU A 503 -25.46 1.37 3.39
CA LEU A 503 -24.31 2.21 3.08
C LEU A 503 -23.50 2.55 4.32
N VAL A 504 -24.15 2.88 5.44
CA VAL A 504 -23.51 3.11 6.75
C VAL A 504 -22.81 1.84 7.24
N LEU A 505 -23.47 0.68 7.13
CA LEU A 505 -22.88 -0.61 7.47
C LEU A 505 -21.64 -0.89 6.62
N ALA A 506 -21.68 -0.62 5.32
CA ALA A 506 -20.54 -0.76 4.43
C ALA A 506 -19.34 0.11 4.87
N GLN A 507 -19.59 1.36 5.27
CA GLN A 507 -18.53 2.23 5.79
C GLN A 507 -18.01 1.73 7.14
N ALA A 508 -18.89 1.24 8.02
CA ALA A 508 -18.49 0.68 9.31
C ALA A 508 -17.59 -0.55 9.16
N VAL A 509 -17.91 -1.45 8.21
CA VAL A 509 -17.07 -2.62 7.88
C VAL A 509 -15.71 -2.19 7.31
N THR A 510 -15.68 -1.14 6.48
CA THR A 510 -14.43 -0.57 5.95
C THR A 510 -13.56 0.01 7.06
N ILE A 511 -14.14 0.79 7.97
CA ILE A 511 -13.45 1.34 9.16
C ILE A 511 -12.98 0.22 10.08
N TYR A 512 -13.76 -0.86 10.23
CA TYR A 512 -13.36 -2.04 10.99
C TYR A 512 -12.15 -2.73 10.37
N GLY A 513 -12.13 -2.92 9.04
CA GLY A 513 -10.99 -3.45 8.31
C GLY A 513 -9.73 -2.61 8.49
N PHE A 514 -9.85 -1.29 8.38
CA PHE A 514 -8.75 -0.37 8.67
C PHE A 514 -8.28 -0.43 10.12
N THR A 515 -9.20 -0.42 11.09
CA THR A 515 -8.85 -0.56 12.51
C THR A 515 -8.07 -1.84 12.78
N LEU A 516 -8.50 -2.98 12.21
CA LEU A 516 -7.75 -4.24 12.32
C LEU A 516 -6.33 -4.10 11.76
N ARG A 517 -6.17 -3.52 10.56
CA ARG A 517 -4.84 -3.29 9.99
C ARG A 517 -3.97 -2.37 10.84
N VAL A 518 -4.54 -1.32 11.42
CA VAL A 518 -3.81 -0.42 12.34
C VAL A 518 -3.36 -1.17 13.59
N LEU A 519 -4.22 -2.02 14.15
CA LEU A 519 -3.88 -2.81 15.33
C LEU A 519 -2.86 -3.92 15.05
N ILE A 520 -2.74 -4.40 13.81
CA ILE A 520 -1.77 -5.42 13.39
C ILE A 520 -0.42 -4.78 13.08
N THR A 521 -0.42 -3.75 12.24
CA THR A 521 0.81 -3.11 11.75
C THR A 521 1.38 -2.12 12.77
N GLY A 522 0.55 -1.52 13.62
CA GLY A 522 0.91 -0.35 14.42
C GLY A 522 0.95 0.95 13.61
N TRP A 523 0.53 0.91 12.33
CA TRP A 523 0.58 2.02 11.39
C TRP A 523 -0.82 2.37 10.88
N ALA A 524 -1.02 3.62 10.49
CA ALA A 524 -2.23 3.99 9.78
C ALA A 524 -2.33 3.26 8.42
N PRO A 525 -3.54 3.03 7.88
CA PRO A 525 -3.74 2.25 6.67
C PRO A 525 -3.39 3.06 5.41
N VAL A 526 -2.09 3.27 5.22
CA VAL A 526 -1.52 3.96 4.06
C VAL A 526 -0.23 3.28 3.58
N THR A 527 -0.07 2.02 3.95
CA THR A 527 1.14 1.22 3.71
C THR A 527 1.27 0.80 2.25
N ASN A 528 0.15 0.69 1.53
CA ASN A 528 0.12 0.27 0.14
C ASN A 528 -0.95 1.00 -0.70
N MET A 529 -0.91 0.82 -2.03
CA MET A 529 -1.88 1.45 -2.94
C MET A 529 -3.30 0.93 -2.72
N PHE A 530 -3.47 -0.33 -2.33
CA PHE A 530 -4.77 -0.93 -2.04
C PHE A 530 -5.51 -0.14 -0.95
N GLU A 531 -4.85 0.15 0.18
CA GLU A 531 -5.43 0.90 1.29
C GLU A 531 -5.87 2.30 0.89
N SER A 532 -5.05 2.98 0.06
CA SER A 532 -5.37 4.32 -0.45
C SER A 532 -6.65 4.31 -1.30
N VAL A 533 -6.84 3.31 -2.16
CA VAL A 533 -8.03 3.20 -3.02
C VAL A 533 -9.27 2.84 -2.20
N VAL A 534 -9.15 1.90 -1.26
CA VAL A 534 -10.25 1.59 -0.35
C VAL A 534 -10.63 2.80 0.50
N PHE A 535 -9.65 3.62 0.90
CA PHE A 535 -9.91 4.86 1.63
C PHE A 535 -10.66 5.90 0.76
N VAL A 536 -10.35 6.00 -0.54
CA VAL A 536 -11.15 6.79 -1.47
C VAL A 536 -12.61 6.33 -1.46
N SER A 537 -12.87 5.01 -1.55
CA SER A 537 -14.23 4.47 -1.44
C SER A 537 -14.93 4.86 -0.13
N LEU A 538 -14.20 4.77 0.99
CA LEU A 538 -14.70 5.20 2.31
C LEU A 538 -15.13 6.67 2.30
N VAL A 539 -14.27 7.56 1.80
CA VAL A 539 -14.56 9.00 1.74
C VAL A 539 -15.79 9.27 0.87
N MET A 540 -15.93 8.56 -0.25
CA MET A 540 -17.11 8.71 -1.11
C MET A 540 -18.39 8.29 -0.41
N GLY A 541 -18.38 7.14 0.28
CA GLY A 541 -19.51 6.67 1.07
C GLY A 541 -19.89 7.65 2.18
N LEU A 542 -18.90 8.19 2.90
CA LEU A 542 -19.12 9.19 3.94
C LEU A 542 -19.66 10.52 3.39
N LEU A 543 -19.14 11.01 2.25
CA LEU A 543 -19.67 12.19 1.58
C LEU A 543 -21.11 11.96 1.10
N ALA A 544 -21.42 10.77 0.58
CA ALA A 544 -22.76 10.41 0.15
C ALA A 544 -23.75 10.40 1.31
N ILE A 545 -23.38 9.79 2.45
CA ILE A 545 -24.17 9.78 3.68
C ILE A 545 -24.35 11.22 4.19
N GLY A 546 -23.26 11.98 4.30
CA GLY A 546 -23.28 13.36 4.80
C GLY A 546 -24.18 14.26 3.96
N PHE A 547 -24.01 14.29 2.63
CA PHE A 547 -24.84 15.15 1.77
C PHE A 547 -26.31 14.75 1.75
N SER A 548 -26.60 13.43 1.83
CA SER A 548 -27.96 12.90 1.84
C SER A 548 -28.67 13.21 3.16
N LEU A 549 -27.99 13.08 4.30
CA LEU A 549 -28.54 13.28 5.64
C LEU A 549 -28.40 14.72 6.16
N ARG A 550 -27.76 15.63 5.42
CA ARG A 550 -27.59 17.04 5.81
C ARG A 550 -28.87 17.74 6.31
N PRO A 551 -30.09 17.51 5.78
CA PRO A 551 -31.30 18.09 6.35
C PRO A 551 -31.55 17.73 7.82
N LEU A 552 -31.05 16.58 8.29
CA LEU A 552 -31.21 16.14 9.69
C LEU A 552 -30.24 16.83 10.65
N TYR A 553 -28.98 17.01 10.26
CA TYR A 553 -27.94 17.49 11.18
C TYR A 553 -27.41 18.89 10.86
N GLY A 554 -27.61 19.40 9.64
CA GLY A 554 -26.89 20.56 9.12
C GLY A 554 -27.18 21.86 9.87
N GLU A 555 -28.44 22.09 10.27
CA GLU A 555 -28.81 23.28 11.05
C GLU A 555 -28.24 23.20 12.48
N GLY A 556 -28.43 22.08 13.16
CA GLY A 556 -27.87 21.83 14.49
C GLY A 556 -26.35 21.97 14.53
N LEU A 557 -25.65 21.36 13.56
CA LEU A 557 -24.19 21.44 13.45
C LEU A 557 -23.71 22.88 13.20
N THR A 558 -24.42 23.64 12.35
CA THR A 558 -24.07 25.05 12.10
C THR A 558 -24.29 25.90 13.35
N ARG A 559 -25.34 25.63 14.13
CA ARG A 559 -25.57 26.28 15.43
C ARG A 559 -24.46 25.94 16.43
N ALA A 560 -24.09 24.66 16.55
CA ALA A 560 -22.99 24.22 17.41
C ALA A 560 -21.65 24.89 17.05
N TRP A 561 -21.31 24.95 15.76
CA TRP A 561 -20.07 25.57 15.28
C TRP A 561 -19.98 27.08 15.59
N ARG A 562 -21.13 27.75 15.72
CA ARG A 562 -21.21 29.18 16.08
C ARG A 562 -21.14 29.40 17.58
N MET A 563 -21.71 28.49 18.36
CA MET A 563 -21.64 28.51 19.83
C MET A 563 -20.21 28.33 20.36
N THR A 564 -19.28 27.84 19.53
CA THR A 564 -17.85 27.68 19.84
C THR A 564 -16.98 28.82 19.30
N GLY A 565 -17.56 29.82 18.63
CA GLY A 565 -16.84 30.98 18.11
C GLY A 565 -16.39 31.94 19.20
N ILE A 566 -15.42 32.81 18.90
CA ILE A 566 -14.99 33.85 19.84
C ILE A 566 -16.04 34.98 19.86
N PRO A 567 -16.55 35.39 21.05
CA PRO A 567 -17.50 36.49 21.18
C PRO A 567 -17.02 37.75 20.45
N GLY A 568 -17.93 38.43 19.73
CA GLY A 568 -17.62 39.70 19.03
C GLY A 568 -16.89 39.55 17.68
N THR A 569 -16.46 38.35 17.30
CA THR A 569 -15.82 38.09 16.00
C THR A 569 -16.83 37.71 14.92
N TRP A 570 -16.38 37.72 13.65
CA TRP A 570 -17.16 37.21 12.51
C TRP A 570 -17.64 35.75 12.70
N GLU A 571 -17.01 34.99 13.60
CA GLU A 571 -17.35 33.59 13.90
C GLU A 571 -18.73 33.43 14.56
N THR A 572 -19.24 34.46 15.24
CA THR A 572 -20.49 34.42 16.02
C THR A 572 -21.68 35.12 15.35
N LYS A 573 -21.49 35.73 14.16
CA LYS A 573 -22.57 36.43 13.43
C LYS A 573 -23.74 35.48 13.13
N SER A 574 -24.94 35.84 13.59
CA SER A 574 -26.14 35.02 13.41
C SER A 574 -26.64 35.04 11.94
N LEU A 575 -27.40 34.02 11.55
CA LEU A 575 -28.14 34.04 10.28
C LEU A 575 -29.36 34.93 10.50
N LYS A 576 -29.68 35.78 9.51
CA LYS A 576 -30.78 36.75 9.55
C LYS A 576 -31.99 36.23 10.37
N GLY A 577 -32.29 36.88 11.50
CA GLY A 577 -33.55 36.71 12.25
C GLY A 577 -33.54 35.85 13.51
N GLU A 578 -32.47 35.11 13.84
CA GLU A 578 -32.40 34.35 15.11
C GLU A 578 -31.45 35.02 16.12
N SER A 579 -32.00 35.72 17.11
CA SER A 579 -31.28 36.20 18.29
C SER A 579 -31.70 35.40 19.54
N SER A 580 -31.38 34.11 19.56
CA SER A 580 -31.52 33.31 20.79
C SER A 580 -30.53 33.80 21.84
N VAL A 581 -30.98 33.96 23.09
CA VAL A 581 -30.13 34.33 24.24
C VAL A 581 -28.95 33.36 24.37
N TRP A 582 -29.18 32.07 24.13
CA TRP A 582 -28.15 31.02 24.13
C TRP A 582 -27.07 31.22 23.07
N ALA A 583 -27.39 31.82 21.92
CA ALA A 583 -26.41 32.12 20.89
C ALA A 583 -25.42 33.22 21.30
N LYS A 584 -25.78 34.05 22.30
CA LYS A 584 -24.89 35.07 22.88
C LYS A 584 -24.08 34.55 24.08
N ILE A 585 -24.67 33.67 24.90
CA ILE A 585 -24.05 33.15 26.12
C ILE A 585 -23.03 32.05 25.83
N MET A 586 -23.36 31.10 24.95
CA MET A 586 -22.52 29.91 24.72
C MET A 586 -21.10 30.23 24.23
N PRO A 587 -20.86 31.20 23.32
CA PRO A 587 -19.52 31.64 22.96
C PRO A 587 -18.65 32.08 24.14
N VAL A 588 -19.25 32.74 25.15
CA VAL A 588 -18.54 33.20 26.35
C VAL A 588 -18.22 32.01 27.26
N VAL A 589 -19.19 31.12 27.48
CA VAL A 589 -19.02 29.91 28.30
C VAL A 589 -17.93 28.99 27.71
N ASN A 590 -17.91 28.83 26.39
CA ASN A 590 -16.96 27.96 25.70
C ASN A 590 -15.56 28.57 25.56
N LEU A 591 -15.33 29.82 25.95
CA LEU A 591 -14.02 30.47 25.82
C LEU A 591 -12.97 29.76 26.68
N ILE A 592 -13.31 29.42 27.94
CA ILE A 592 -12.39 28.74 28.87
C ILE A 592 -12.08 27.31 28.39
N PRO A 593 -13.08 26.43 28.12
CA PRO A 593 -12.81 25.11 27.54
C PRO A 593 -12.02 25.17 26.23
N ARG A 594 -12.29 26.15 25.36
CA ARG A 594 -11.56 26.33 24.10
C ARG A 594 -10.10 26.71 24.36
N ALA A 595 -9.83 27.67 25.24
CA ALA A 595 -8.48 28.09 25.59
C ALA A 595 -7.66 26.94 26.20
N LEU A 596 -8.27 26.16 27.10
CA LEU A 596 -7.63 24.97 27.68
C LEU A 596 -7.30 23.92 26.60
N LEU A 597 -8.26 23.59 25.73
CA LEU A 597 -8.03 22.66 24.62
C LEU A 597 -6.98 23.18 23.64
N THR A 598 -6.97 24.48 23.33
CA THR A 598 -5.91 25.11 22.52
C THR A 598 -4.54 24.95 23.17
N GLY A 599 -4.43 25.19 24.48
CA GLY A 599 -3.18 24.96 25.23
C GLY A 599 -2.73 23.49 25.21
N VAL A 600 -3.66 22.54 25.36
CA VAL A 600 -3.37 21.10 25.29
C VAL A 600 -2.90 20.69 23.89
N ILE A 601 -3.61 21.11 22.83
CA ILE A 601 -3.23 20.80 21.45
C ILE A 601 -1.86 21.42 21.12
N PHE A 602 -1.62 22.66 21.53
CA PHE A 602 -0.33 23.32 21.35
C PHE A 602 0.78 22.57 22.09
N TYR A 603 0.58 22.19 23.35
CA TYR A 603 1.55 21.40 24.12
C TYR A 603 1.86 20.05 23.46
N LEU A 604 0.85 19.33 23.00
CA LEU A 604 1.03 18.03 22.34
C LEU A 604 1.78 18.14 21.01
N LEU A 605 1.59 19.23 20.27
CA LEU A 605 2.20 19.42 18.95
C LEU A 605 3.58 20.09 19.00
N ALA A 606 3.82 21.03 19.92
CA ALA A 606 5.03 21.84 19.93
C ALA A 606 6.00 21.52 21.08
N ILE A 607 5.56 20.79 22.11
CA ILE A 607 6.37 20.58 23.33
C ILE A 607 6.59 19.10 23.64
N ARG A 608 5.57 18.24 23.47
CA ARG A 608 5.71 16.81 23.76
C ARG A 608 6.57 16.11 22.70
N PRO A 609 7.59 15.31 23.09
CA PRO A 609 8.37 14.53 22.14
C PRO A 609 7.51 13.51 21.39
N TYR A 610 7.73 13.40 20.09
CA TYR A 610 7.01 12.48 19.20
C TYR A 610 7.94 11.38 18.67
N GLY A 611 7.52 10.12 18.80
CA GLY A 611 8.23 8.95 18.28
C GLY A 611 9.38 8.44 19.17
N ALA A 612 9.55 7.12 19.23
CA ALA A 612 10.59 6.48 20.05
C ALA A 612 12.03 6.77 19.58
N ALA A 613 12.20 7.16 18.31
CA ALA A 613 13.52 7.34 17.67
C ALA A 613 14.00 8.80 17.58
N ALA A 614 13.15 9.81 17.82
CA ALA A 614 13.47 11.19 17.44
C ALA A 614 13.67 12.18 18.59
N ASN A 615 13.16 11.93 19.80
CA ASN A 615 13.19 12.87 20.95
C ASN A 615 12.95 14.36 20.60
N ARG A 616 12.14 14.62 19.55
CA ARG A 616 11.85 15.96 19.02
C ARG A 616 10.34 16.21 19.02
N PRO A 617 9.89 17.47 19.17
CA PRO A 617 8.48 17.81 19.05
C PRO A 617 7.98 17.61 17.60
N VAL A 618 6.66 17.61 17.41
CA VAL A 618 6.09 17.51 16.05
C VAL A 618 6.45 18.74 15.21
N PHE A 619 6.32 19.92 15.81
CA PHE A 619 6.70 21.20 15.22
C PHE A 619 7.78 21.85 16.07
N ASP A 620 8.85 22.29 15.42
CA ASP A 620 9.91 23.04 16.07
C ASP A 620 9.48 24.51 16.18
N LEU A 621 9.44 25.01 17.41
CA LEU A 621 9.09 26.42 17.67
C LEU A 621 10.15 27.38 17.13
N LEU A 622 11.40 26.91 17.09
CA LEU A 622 12.53 27.63 16.52
C LEU A 622 12.95 26.94 15.22
N PRO A 623 13.45 27.68 14.23
CA PRO A 623 13.99 27.09 13.01
C PRO A 623 15.30 26.34 13.33
N GLU A 624 15.21 25.03 13.58
CA GLU A 624 16.38 24.16 13.75
C GLU A 624 17.21 24.14 12.46
N GLY A 625 18.55 24.21 12.60
CA GLY A 625 19.47 24.19 11.46
C GLY A 625 19.76 25.57 10.84
N LEU A 626 19.02 26.64 11.15
CA LEU A 626 19.35 27.97 10.61
C LEU A 626 20.69 28.49 11.14
N LEU A 627 20.94 28.32 12.44
CA LEU A 627 22.18 28.72 13.13
C LEU A 627 23.36 27.82 12.75
N ASP A 628 23.12 26.53 12.56
CA ASP A 628 24.14 25.54 12.19
C ASP A 628 24.51 25.59 10.70
N ALA A 629 23.55 25.85 9.81
CA ALA A 629 23.76 25.98 8.38
C ALA A 629 24.41 27.32 8.02
N THR A 630 24.08 28.41 8.74
CA THR A 630 24.82 29.68 8.64
C THR A 630 26.24 29.54 9.17
N ALA A 631 26.47 28.80 10.27
CA ALA A 631 27.80 28.49 10.76
C ALA A 631 28.63 27.61 9.81
N ARG A 632 28.00 26.76 8.99
CA ARG A 632 28.64 25.88 7.99
C ARG A 632 28.70 26.45 6.57
N GLY A 633 28.31 27.72 6.36
CA GLY A 633 28.36 28.37 5.05
C GLY A 633 27.40 27.79 3.99
N ALA A 634 26.24 27.28 4.42
CA ALA A 634 25.26 26.66 3.52
C ALA A 634 24.73 27.65 2.46
N ALA A 635 24.49 27.13 1.25
CA ALA A 635 23.95 27.93 0.14
C ALA A 635 22.56 28.52 0.48
N VAL A 636 22.27 29.72 -0.06
CA VAL A 636 21.02 30.47 0.15
C VAL A 636 19.76 29.62 -0.13
N GLY A 637 19.83 28.71 -1.10
CA GLY A 637 18.73 27.81 -1.43
C GLY A 637 18.37 26.81 -0.32
N VAL A 638 19.36 26.32 0.43
CA VAL A 638 19.14 25.40 1.56
C VAL A 638 18.46 26.15 2.72
N LEU A 639 18.95 27.37 3.01
CA LEU A 639 18.36 28.24 4.03
C LEU A 639 16.93 28.64 3.72
N ALA A 640 16.64 29.00 2.45
CA ALA A 640 15.29 29.34 2.01
C ALA A 640 14.32 28.17 2.13
N ASN A 641 14.76 26.95 1.81
CA ASN A 641 13.98 25.73 1.89
C ASN A 641 13.64 25.35 3.34
N SER A 642 14.62 25.41 4.25
CA SER A 642 14.40 25.18 5.69
C SER A 642 13.50 26.25 6.33
N LEU A 643 13.66 27.52 5.96
CA LEU A 643 12.78 28.61 6.41
C LEU A 643 11.34 28.43 5.92
N LEU A 644 11.16 27.98 4.67
CA LEU A 644 9.85 27.70 4.10
C LEU A 644 9.16 26.55 4.84
N GLY A 645 9.86 25.43 5.03
CA GLY A 645 9.37 24.27 5.79
C GLY A 645 8.94 24.65 7.20
N TRP A 646 9.76 25.43 7.91
CA TRP A 646 9.43 25.95 9.24
C TRP A 646 8.23 26.89 9.23
N SER A 647 8.18 27.87 8.32
CA SER A 647 7.09 28.86 8.24
C SER A 647 5.74 28.19 7.97
N VAL A 648 5.72 27.20 7.07
CA VAL A 648 4.55 26.36 6.80
C VAL A 648 4.18 25.54 8.03
N GLY A 649 5.17 24.96 8.72
CA GLY A 649 4.98 24.25 9.97
C GLY A 649 4.28 25.09 11.04
N ILE A 650 4.73 26.32 11.27
CA ILE A 650 4.11 27.27 12.21
C ILE A 650 2.68 27.62 11.77
N LEU A 651 2.45 27.86 10.48
CA LEU A 651 1.11 28.14 9.97
C LEU A 651 0.13 26.99 10.24
N ILE A 652 0.58 25.74 10.08
CA ILE A 652 -0.21 24.54 10.38
C ILE A 652 -0.45 24.43 11.89
N LEU A 653 0.58 24.65 12.72
CA LEU A 653 0.46 24.63 14.18
C LEU A 653 -0.58 25.64 14.69
N LEU A 654 -0.52 26.88 14.20
CA LEU A 654 -1.48 27.94 14.54
C LEU A 654 -2.89 27.58 14.08
N SER A 655 -3.03 27.09 12.84
CA SER A 655 -4.32 26.67 12.29
C SER A 655 -4.93 25.50 13.06
N ALA A 656 -4.13 24.49 13.40
CA ALA A 656 -4.57 23.33 14.17
C ALA A 656 -4.99 23.74 15.59
N SER A 657 -4.17 24.56 16.25
CA SER A 657 -4.46 25.11 17.59
C SER A 657 -5.70 25.99 17.62
N TRP A 658 -6.07 26.61 16.49
CA TRP A 658 -7.29 27.40 16.34
C TRP A 658 -8.54 26.55 16.04
N TYR A 659 -8.47 25.66 15.06
CA TYR A 659 -9.64 24.96 14.52
C TYR A 659 -9.94 23.61 15.18
N VAL A 660 -8.94 22.85 15.64
CA VAL A 660 -9.15 21.51 16.25
C VAL A 660 -9.92 21.60 17.56
N PRO A 661 -9.56 22.48 18.53
CA PRO A 661 -10.34 22.68 19.75
C PRO A 661 -11.80 23.05 19.49
N ARG A 662 -12.00 23.91 18.48
CA ARG A 662 -13.33 24.35 18.05
C ARG A 662 -14.15 23.20 17.47
N ALA A 663 -13.54 22.36 16.64
CA ALA A 663 -14.20 21.18 16.09
C ALA A 663 -14.59 20.18 17.18
N MET A 664 -13.71 19.91 18.16
CA MET A 664 -14.00 19.02 19.29
C MET A 664 -15.21 19.51 20.10
N LEU A 665 -15.22 20.78 20.51
CA LEU A 665 -16.35 21.38 21.23
C LEU A 665 -17.63 21.38 20.38
N THR A 666 -17.50 21.60 19.07
CA THR A 666 -18.64 21.58 18.16
C THR A 666 -19.29 20.21 18.12
N VAL A 667 -18.51 19.12 18.09
CA VAL A 667 -19.04 17.75 18.12
C VAL A 667 -19.81 17.48 19.43
N LEU A 668 -19.28 17.92 20.57
CA LEU A 668 -19.94 17.78 21.87
C LEU A 668 -21.27 18.55 21.91
N ILE A 669 -21.29 19.80 21.46
CA ILE A 669 -22.49 20.64 21.42
C ILE A 669 -23.48 20.18 20.34
N ALA A 670 -22.98 19.57 19.25
CA ALA A 670 -23.80 19.00 18.19
C ALA A 670 -24.73 17.89 18.71
N ALA A 671 -24.30 17.12 19.73
CA ALA A 671 -25.11 16.08 20.34
C ALA A 671 -26.44 16.60 20.93
N VAL A 672 -26.47 17.85 21.40
CA VAL A 672 -27.67 18.51 21.94
C VAL A 672 -28.39 19.36 20.89
N THR A 673 -27.63 20.12 20.09
CA THR A 673 -28.19 21.06 19.12
C THR A 673 -28.82 20.39 17.91
N ILE A 674 -28.36 19.20 17.50
CA ILE A 674 -28.98 18.42 16.42
C ILE A 674 -30.41 18.00 16.81
N PRO A 675 -30.64 17.27 17.91
CA PRO A 675 -32.01 16.95 18.36
C PRO A 675 -32.88 18.20 18.57
N ALA A 676 -32.32 19.25 19.19
CA ALA A 676 -33.05 20.49 19.45
C ALA A 676 -33.47 21.21 18.15
N SER A 677 -32.67 21.12 17.08
CA SER A 677 -33.00 21.71 15.78
C SER A 677 -34.16 21.02 15.06
N LEU A 678 -34.47 19.78 15.44
CA LEU A 678 -35.49 18.93 14.81
C LEU A 678 -36.87 18.98 15.51
N GLY A 679 -37.08 19.90 16.46
CA GLY A 679 -38.32 20.06 17.23
C GLY A 679 -39.60 20.33 16.41
N LYS A 680 -40.76 19.99 17.02
CA LYS A 680 -42.17 20.13 16.58
C LYS A 680 -42.38 20.33 15.06
N GLY A 681 -42.58 19.22 14.34
CA GLY A 681 -43.03 19.20 12.94
C GLY A 681 -41.91 19.20 11.88
N ARG A 682 -40.72 19.73 12.20
CA ARG A 682 -39.58 19.81 11.24
C ARG A 682 -38.88 18.48 10.99
N PHE A 683 -38.99 17.50 11.90
CA PHE A 683 -38.39 16.17 11.68
C PHE A 683 -38.97 15.46 10.45
N ARG A 684 -40.30 15.49 10.27
CA ARG A 684 -40.95 14.84 9.12
C ARG A 684 -40.57 15.50 7.79
N THR A 685 -40.46 16.82 7.76
CA THR A 685 -40.01 17.56 6.56
C THR A 685 -38.53 17.30 6.27
N ALA A 686 -37.67 17.24 7.29
CA ALA A 686 -36.27 16.89 7.13
C ALA A 686 -36.07 15.46 6.57
N LEU A 687 -36.83 14.47 7.06
CA LEU A 687 -36.81 13.11 6.50
C LEU A 687 -37.24 13.09 5.03
N ALA A 688 -38.31 13.82 4.67
CA ALA A 688 -38.76 13.92 3.29
C ALA A 688 -37.69 14.58 2.39
N ASP A 689 -37.01 15.62 2.88
CA ASP A 689 -35.95 16.31 2.15
C ASP A 689 -34.68 15.45 2.00
N CYS A 690 -34.38 14.55 2.94
CA CYS A 690 -33.35 13.51 2.76
C CYS A 690 -33.70 12.60 1.57
N VAL A 691 -34.95 12.15 1.47
CA VAL A 691 -35.42 11.31 0.35
C VAL A 691 -35.40 12.06 -1.00
N ARG A 692 -35.53 13.39 -0.99
CA ARG A 692 -35.33 14.21 -2.22
C ARG A 692 -33.88 14.22 -2.67
N ARG A 693 -32.92 14.09 -1.75
CA ARG A 693 -31.47 14.06 -2.03
C ARG A 693 -30.94 12.69 -2.45
N MET A 694 -31.82 11.73 -2.69
CA MET A 694 -31.49 10.40 -3.20
C MET A 694 -30.50 10.34 -4.38
N PRO A 695 -30.45 11.30 -5.33
CA PRO A 695 -29.41 11.29 -6.35
C PRO A 695 -27.97 11.25 -5.78
N PHE A 696 -27.71 11.89 -4.63
CA PHE A 696 -26.42 11.80 -3.94
C PHE A 696 -26.14 10.41 -3.40
N ALA A 697 -27.10 9.83 -2.69
CA ALA A 697 -26.97 8.49 -2.14
C ALA A 697 -26.71 7.48 -3.26
N LYS A 698 -27.45 7.56 -4.37
CA LYS A 698 -27.29 6.70 -5.55
C LYS A 698 -25.90 6.86 -6.18
N ALA A 699 -25.49 8.07 -6.51
CA ALA A 699 -24.20 8.33 -7.16
C ALA A 699 -23.02 7.94 -6.26
N GLY A 700 -23.09 8.31 -4.97
CA GLY A 700 -22.06 7.99 -4.00
C GLY A 700 -21.95 6.50 -3.71
N ALA A 701 -23.06 5.79 -3.52
CA ALA A 701 -23.06 4.33 -3.33
C ALA A 701 -22.57 3.59 -4.59
N ALA A 702 -22.96 4.03 -5.79
CA ALA A 702 -22.49 3.46 -7.05
C ALA A 702 -20.97 3.56 -7.18
N LEU A 703 -20.42 4.74 -6.92
CA LEU A 703 -18.99 4.98 -7.07
C LEU A 703 -18.20 4.32 -5.93
N ALA A 704 -18.67 4.35 -4.69
CA ALA A 704 -18.05 3.64 -3.57
C ALA A 704 -18.00 2.12 -3.86
N PHE A 705 -19.08 1.56 -4.39
CA PHE A 705 -19.10 0.18 -4.88
C PHE A 705 -18.07 -0.06 -5.98
N LEU A 706 -18.08 0.74 -7.05
CA LEU A 706 -17.15 0.57 -8.18
C LEU A 706 -15.70 0.66 -7.72
N VAL A 707 -15.35 1.65 -6.89
CA VAL A 707 -13.99 1.82 -6.36
C VAL A 707 -13.61 0.66 -5.44
N ALA A 708 -14.51 0.20 -4.57
CA ALA A 708 -14.23 -0.92 -3.67
C ALA A 708 -14.04 -2.25 -4.43
N VAL A 709 -14.81 -2.49 -5.50
CA VAL A 709 -14.65 -3.67 -6.36
C VAL A 709 -13.35 -3.60 -7.14
N VAL A 710 -13.04 -2.45 -7.75
CA VAL A 710 -11.77 -2.26 -8.45
C VAL A 710 -10.61 -2.44 -7.45
N ALA A 711 -10.73 -1.94 -6.22
CA ALA A 711 -9.76 -2.15 -5.15
C ALA A 711 -9.49 -3.63 -4.89
N TYR A 712 -10.56 -4.41 -4.77
CA TYR A 712 -10.49 -5.82 -4.37
C TYR A 712 -10.02 -6.76 -5.50
N PHE A 713 -10.39 -6.50 -6.76
CA PHE A 713 -10.13 -7.43 -7.87
C PHE A 713 -8.95 -7.04 -8.76
N THR A 714 -8.41 -5.82 -8.65
CA THR A 714 -7.33 -5.39 -9.54
C THR A 714 -6.01 -6.02 -9.09
N PRO A 715 -5.37 -6.87 -9.91
CA PRO A 715 -4.15 -7.61 -9.52
C PRO A 715 -2.94 -6.71 -9.27
N VAL A 716 -3.01 -5.44 -9.65
CA VAL A 716 -1.95 -4.44 -9.45
C VAL A 716 -1.83 -4.07 -7.97
N TRP A 717 -2.85 -4.32 -7.15
CA TRP A 717 -2.90 -3.87 -5.76
C TRP A 717 -2.87 -5.06 -4.81
N ASN A 718 -1.74 -5.24 -4.12
CA ASN A 718 -1.59 -6.29 -3.13
C ASN A 718 -2.50 -6.01 -1.92
N SER A 719 -3.45 -6.91 -1.67
CA SER A 719 -4.35 -6.85 -0.52
C SER A 719 -3.71 -7.38 0.77
N ASP A 720 -2.55 -8.01 0.73
CA ASP A 720 -1.88 -8.52 1.92
C ASP A 720 -1.12 -7.40 2.66
N ILE A 721 -0.81 -7.65 3.93
CA ILE A 721 -0.18 -6.68 4.83
C ILE A 721 1.36 -6.78 4.68
N THR A 722 1.96 -5.79 4.01
CA THR A 722 3.41 -5.72 3.74
C THR A 722 4.13 -4.81 4.73
N SER A 723 5.46 -4.91 4.79
CA SER A 723 6.28 -3.95 5.54
C SER A 723 6.33 -2.58 4.86
N ILE A 724 6.58 -1.54 5.65
CA ILE A 724 6.74 -0.17 5.15
C ILE A 724 8.21 0.05 4.80
N GLN A 725 8.46 0.63 3.63
CA GLN A 725 9.81 1.01 3.20
C GLN A 725 10.51 1.89 4.26
N PRO A 726 11.79 1.66 4.60
CA PRO A 726 12.50 2.40 5.64
C PRO A 726 12.50 3.93 5.48
N ILE A 727 12.38 4.44 4.25
CA ILE A 727 12.34 5.88 3.94
C ILE A 727 11.02 6.56 4.34
N LEU A 728 9.97 5.77 4.66
CA LEU A 728 8.62 6.24 5.02
C LEU A 728 8.37 6.25 6.55
N ARG A 729 9.43 6.23 7.36
CA ARG A 729 9.36 6.04 8.83
C ARG A 729 8.76 7.21 9.62
N ASP A 730 8.59 8.40 9.02
CA ASP A 730 7.93 9.54 9.69
C ASP A 730 6.41 9.36 9.78
N ARG A 731 5.98 8.72 10.87
CA ARG A 731 4.63 8.12 10.99
C ARG A 731 3.48 9.12 10.88
N MET A 732 3.65 10.35 11.38
CA MET A 732 2.56 11.32 11.43
C MET A 732 2.35 12.05 10.12
N TRP A 733 3.45 12.52 9.51
CA TRP A 733 3.40 13.43 8.37
C TRP A 733 2.97 12.72 7.09
N LEU A 734 3.49 11.50 6.86
CA LEU A 734 3.04 10.66 5.77
C LEU A 734 1.55 10.35 5.88
N PHE A 735 1.10 9.97 7.07
CA PHE A 735 -0.31 9.71 7.35
C PHE A 735 -1.19 10.93 7.05
N ALA A 736 -0.85 12.09 7.62
CA ALA A 736 -1.62 13.31 7.45
C ALA A 736 -1.69 13.73 5.98
N HIS A 737 -0.57 13.66 5.26
CA HIS A 737 -0.49 13.94 3.84
C HIS A 737 -1.39 13.02 3.02
N VAL A 738 -1.16 11.70 3.09
CA VAL A 738 -1.78 10.78 2.15
C VAL A 738 -3.28 10.63 2.42
N LEU A 739 -3.73 10.60 3.68
CA LEU A 739 -5.16 10.57 3.95
C LEU A 739 -5.86 11.86 3.51
N THR A 740 -5.22 13.01 3.68
CA THR A 740 -5.82 14.28 3.26
C THR A 740 -5.91 14.37 1.74
N VAL A 741 -4.85 14.01 1.01
CA VAL A 741 -4.84 14.09 -0.46
C VAL A 741 -5.78 13.05 -1.09
N THR A 742 -5.82 11.82 -0.56
CA THR A 742 -6.75 10.77 -1.04
C THR A 742 -8.20 11.08 -0.72
N ALA A 743 -8.49 11.75 0.41
CA ALA A 743 -9.82 12.30 0.66
C ALA A 743 -10.20 13.39 -0.36
N GLY A 744 -9.24 14.21 -0.79
CA GLY A 744 -9.40 15.14 -1.90
C GLY A 744 -9.74 14.44 -3.22
N TYR A 745 -9.10 13.30 -3.51
CA TYR A 745 -9.43 12.46 -4.66
C TYR A 745 -10.87 11.89 -4.56
N GLY A 746 -11.32 11.47 -3.38
CA GLY A 746 -12.71 11.05 -3.16
C GLY A 746 -13.74 12.14 -3.49
N GLY A 747 -13.46 13.39 -3.10
CA GLY A 747 -14.28 14.54 -3.48
C GLY A 747 -14.28 14.80 -5.00
N GLY A 748 -13.11 14.69 -5.64
CA GLY A 748 -12.93 14.85 -7.08
C GLY A 748 -13.66 13.78 -7.88
N LEU A 749 -13.58 12.53 -7.43
CA LEU A 749 -14.23 11.37 -8.05
C LEU A 749 -15.76 11.42 -7.90
N LEU A 750 -16.27 11.94 -6.78
CA LEU A 750 -17.70 12.21 -6.62
C LEU A 750 -18.17 13.29 -7.62
N ALA A 751 -17.38 14.36 -7.78
CA ALA A 751 -17.68 15.40 -8.78
C ALA A 751 -17.65 14.86 -10.22
N TRP A 752 -16.71 13.97 -10.52
CA TRP A 752 -16.61 13.27 -11.80
C TRP A 752 -17.82 12.38 -12.07
N GLY A 753 -18.23 11.55 -11.11
CA GLY A 753 -19.39 10.67 -11.29
C GLY A 753 -20.71 11.44 -11.44
N LEU A 754 -20.89 12.53 -10.67
CA LEU A 754 -22.02 13.45 -10.85
C LEU A 754 -21.96 14.18 -12.20
N GLY A 755 -20.75 14.55 -12.66
CA GLY A 755 -20.52 15.16 -13.97
C GLY A 755 -20.89 14.23 -15.11
N ASN A 756 -20.47 12.96 -15.06
CA ASN A 756 -20.85 11.94 -16.04
C ASN A 756 -22.36 11.68 -16.07
N ALA A 757 -23.02 11.65 -14.90
CA ALA A 757 -24.48 11.56 -14.84
C ALA A 757 -25.13 12.78 -15.52
N ALA A 758 -24.62 14.00 -15.29
CA ALA A 758 -25.12 15.20 -15.94
C ALA A 758 -24.90 15.19 -17.47
N LEU A 759 -23.71 14.79 -17.92
CA LEU A 759 -23.37 14.64 -19.35
C LEU A 759 -24.27 13.60 -20.03
N PHE A 760 -24.62 12.51 -19.35
CA PHE A 760 -25.60 11.55 -19.84
C PHE A 760 -26.98 12.18 -20.06
N TYR A 761 -27.44 13.01 -19.12
CA TYR A 761 -28.70 13.76 -19.30
C TYR A 761 -28.60 14.80 -20.41
N TYR A 762 -27.47 15.47 -20.62
CA TYR A 762 -27.28 16.31 -21.81
C TYR A 762 -27.29 15.50 -23.10
N LEU A 763 -26.73 14.29 -23.08
CA LEU A 763 -26.61 13.44 -24.26
C LEU A 763 -27.92 12.76 -24.65
N VAL A 764 -28.83 12.48 -23.71
CA VAL A 764 -30.06 11.68 -23.97
C VAL A 764 -31.35 12.42 -23.58
N GLY A 765 -31.27 13.40 -22.69
CA GLY A 765 -32.42 14.09 -22.11
C GLY A 765 -33.21 14.96 -23.10
N LYS A 766 -34.47 15.19 -22.75
CA LYS A 766 -35.37 16.07 -23.49
C LYS A 766 -35.11 17.53 -23.11
N TYR A 767 -34.84 18.36 -24.10
CA TYR A 767 -34.70 19.81 -23.93
C TYR A 767 -36.09 20.44 -23.88
N ARG A 768 -36.33 21.33 -22.90
CA ARG A 768 -37.64 21.97 -22.72
C ARG A 768 -37.62 23.34 -23.39
N ARG A 769 -38.57 23.60 -24.28
CA ARG A 769 -38.77 24.91 -24.91
C ARG A 769 -39.88 25.63 -24.15
N ARG A 770 -39.63 26.86 -23.68
CA ARG A 770 -40.66 27.72 -23.09
C ARG A 770 -40.86 28.92 -24.00
N GLU A 771 -42.10 29.15 -24.41
CA GLU A 771 -42.50 30.39 -25.06
C GLU A 771 -42.61 31.48 -23.98
N LEU A 772 -41.90 32.58 -24.18
CA LEU A 772 -42.04 33.79 -23.37
C LEU A 772 -43.32 34.50 -23.85
N SER A 773 -44.46 34.22 -23.22
CA SER A 773 -45.68 35.02 -23.39
C SER A 773 -45.48 36.38 -22.73
N GLY A 774 -45.42 37.44 -23.52
CA GLY A 774 -45.45 38.82 -23.03
C GLY A 774 -46.81 39.17 -22.46
N GLU A 775 -47.07 38.83 -21.20
CA GLU A 775 -48.19 39.42 -20.44
C GLU A 775 -47.63 40.45 -19.47
N GLY A 776 -47.50 41.68 -19.96
CA GLY A 776 -47.49 42.86 -19.10
C GLY A 776 -48.93 43.19 -18.73
N THR A 777 -49.31 42.92 -17.49
CA THR A 777 -50.60 43.36 -16.94
C THR A 777 -50.47 44.82 -16.52
N THR A 778 -51.08 45.75 -17.25
CA THR A 778 -51.37 47.11 -16.76
C THR A 778 -52.81 47.20 -16.27
N ALA A 779 -53.03 47.91 -15.16
CA ALA A 779 -54.27 47.98 -14.40
C ALA A 779 -55.38 48.87 -15.03
N SER A 780 -55.52 48.86 -16.35
CA SER A 780 -56.60 49.56 -17.05
C SER A 780 -57.04 48.70 -18.23
N GLY A 781 -58.23 48.11 -18.12
CA GLY A 781 -58.76 47.10 -19.04
C GLY A 781 -59.09 47.60 -20.44
N GLU A 782 -58.08 48.00 -21.22
CA GLU A 782 -58.20 48.15 -22.66
C GLU A 782 -57.24 47.19 -23.39
N VAL A 783 -57.82 46.31 -24.21
CA VAL A 783 -57.10 45.38 -25.07
C VAL A 783 -56.67 46.14 -26.32
N HIS A 784 -55.44 46.64 -26.35
CA HIS A 784 -54.82 47.08 -27.60
C HIS A 784 -54.15 45.88 -28.27
N ARG A 785 -54.71 45.45 -29.40
CA ARG A 785 -54.10 44.44 -30.28
C ARG A 785 -53.11 45.19 -31.19
N PRO A 786 -51.80 44.90 -31.17
CA PRO A 786 -50.94 45.41 -32.23
C PRO A 786 -51.21 44.59 -33.49
N ALA A 787 -51.77 45.26 -34.50
CA ALA A 787 -51.65 44.85 -35.88
C ALA A 787 -50.23 45.25 -36.32
N ASP A 788 -49.42 44.23 -36.60
CA ASP A 788 -48.35 44.19 -37.62
C ASP A 788 -47.31 43.15 -37.20
N GLY A 789 -47.05 42.21 -38.11
CA GLY A 789 -46.28 41.00 -37.85
C GLY A 789 -44.79 41.25 -37.69
N GLY A 790 -44.14 40.35 -36.94
CA GLY A 790 -42.70 40.11 -37.04
C GLY A 790 -41.85 40.51 -35.85
N ILE A 791 -42.17 40.08 -34.62
CA ILE A 791 -41.15 39.88 -33.58
C ILE A 791 -41.34 38.48 -33.02
N GLY A 792 -40.47 37.55 -33.45
CA GLY A 792 -40.50 36.16 -33.02
C GLY A 792 -40.43 36.06 -31.51
N ALA A 793 -41.40 35.37 -30.91
CA ALA A 793 -41.34 35.02 -29.49
C ALA A 793 -40.02 34.28 -29.23
N ALA A 794 -39.11 34.89 -28.48
CA ALA A 794 -37.84 34.27 -28.14
C ALA A 794 -38.13 33.01 -27.33
N THR A 795 -38.04 31.83 -27.97
CA THR A 795 -38.22 30.56 -27.27
C THR A 795 -36.95 30.24 -26.50
N ALA A 796 -36.99 30.35 -25.18
CA ALA A 796 -35.87 29.95 -24.33
C ALA A 796 -35.83 28.42 -24.21
N VAL A 797 -34.74 27.81 -24.69
CA VAL A 797 -34.49 26.37 -24.55
C VAL A 797 -33.70 26.12 -23.27
N TYR A 798 -34.26 25.30 -22.39
CA TYR A 798 -33.63 24.93 -21.12
C TYR A 798 -33.12 23.49 -21.16
N PRO A 799 -31.94 23.23 -20.56
CA PRO A 799 -31.43 21.87 -20.41
C PRO A 799 -32.30 21.08 -19.41
N PRO A 800 -32.17 19.74 -19.36
CA PRO A 800 -32.91 18.92 -18.41
C PRO A 800 -32.76 19.42 -16.96
N GLN A 801 -33.86 19.43 -16.21
CA GLN A 801 -33.89 19.96 -14.83
C GLN A 801 -32.88 19.27 -13.91
N GLN A 802 -32.63 17.98 -14.14
CA GLN A 802 -31.64 17.17 -13.44
C GLN A 802 -30.23 17.77 -13.55
N CYS A 803 -29.88 18.40 -14.67
CA CYS A 803 -28.56 19.00 -14.87
C CYS A 803 -28.33 20.24 -13.98
N LEU A 804 -29.40 20.97 -13.62
CA LEU A 804 -29.31 22.11 -12.72
C LEU A 804 -28.98 21.65 -11.29
N ASP A 805 -29.71 20.63 -10.81
CA ASP A 805 -29.52 20.06 -9.48
C ASP A 805 -28.12 19.42 -9.37
N LEU A 806 -27.74 18.60 -10.36
CA LEU A 806 -26.41 17.98 -10.42
C LEU A 806 -25.28 19.01 -10.49
N GLY A 807 -25.47 20.13 -11.20
CA GLY A 807 -24.48 21.21 -11.26
C GLY A 807 -24.20 21.84 -9.90
N ALA A 808 -25.25 22.12 -9.11
CA ALA A 808 -25.09 22.65 -7.75
C ALA A 808 -24.39 21.67 -6.81
N TYR A 809 -24.60 20.37 -7.03
CA TYR A 809 -24.02 19.30 -6.22
C TYR A 809 -22.57 19.04 -6.56
N MET A 810 -22.25 18.97 -7.84
CA MET A 810 -20.89 18.86 -8.36
C MET A 810 -20.00 20.00 -7.88
N TYR A 811 -20.51 21.25 -7.87
CA TYR A 811 -19.73 22.39 -7.36
C TYR A 811 -19.36 22.23 -5.88
N LYS A 812 -20.23 21.62 -5.06
CA LYS A 812 -19.92 21.35 -3.64
C LYS A 812 -18.84 20.28 -3.50
N ALA A 813 -18.89 19.22 -4.32
CA ALA A 813 -17.88 18.17 -4.33
C ALA A 813 -16.51 18.71 -4.79
N VAL A 814 -16.48 19.57 -5.82
CA VAL A 814 -15.27 20.28 -6.28
C VAL A 814 -14.64 21.10 -5.15
N LYS A 815 -15.43 21.86 -4.37
CA LYS A 815 -14.89 22.62 -3.22
C LYS A 815 -14.21 21.74 -2.18
N VAL A 816 -14.82 20.59 -1.86
CA VAL A 816 -14.22 19.63 -0.93
C VAL A 816 -12.90 19.10 -1.49
N SER A 817 -12.87 18.74 -2.78
CA SER A 817 -11.67 18.27 -3.46
C SER A 817 -10.55 19.32 -3.43
N VAL A 818 -10.83 20.58 -3.80
CA VAL A 818 -9.84 21.68 -3.79
C VAL A 818 -9.21 21.86 -2.41
N VAL A 819 -10.03 21.98 -1.36
CA VAL A 819 -9.54 22.24 0.00
C VAL A 819 -8.61 21.12 0.46
N LEU A 820 -9.00 19.87 0.23
CA LEU A 820 -8.23 18.70 0.64
C LEU A 820 -7.01 18.44 -0.25
N LEU A 821 -7.07 18.74 -1.54
CA LEU A 821 -5.92 18.66 -2.45
C LEU A 821 -4.83 19.67 -2.09
N VAL A 822 -5.22 20.92 -1.80
CA VAL A 822 -4.29 21.97 -1.38
C VAL A 822 -3.68 21.62 -0.02
N ALA A 823 -4.51 21.30 0.96
CA ALA A 823 -4.03 20.90 2.29
C ALA A 823 -3.13 19.66 2.20
N GLY A 824 -3.54 18.64 1.45
CA GLY A 824 -2.76 17.43 1.21
C GLY A 824 -1.41 17.74 0.58
N THR A 825 -1.34 18.57 -0.46
CA THR A 825 -0.08 18.91 -1.13
C THR A 825 0.88 19.68 -0.22
N ILE A 826 0.38 20.60 0.60
CA ILE A 826 1.19 21.32 1.61
C ILE A 826 1.73 20.35 2.66
N LEU A 827 0.89 19.45 3.18
CA LEU A 827 1.30 18.41 4.13
C LEU A 827 2.35 17.46 3.51
N GLY A 828 2.27 17.24 2.20
CA GLY A 828 3.25 16.45 1.44
C GLY A 828 4.62 17.12 1.41
N GLY A 829 4.66 18.44 1.21
CA GLY A 829 5.91 19.21 1.29
C GLY A 829 6.55 19.17 2.68
N VAL A 830 5.75 19.25 3.75
CA VAL A 830 6.26 19.10 5.13
C VAL A 830 6.83 17.69 5.36
N TRP A 831 6.13 16.66 4.86
CA TRP A 831 6.62 15.28 4.94
C TRP A 831 7.94 15.08 4.15
N ALA A 832 8.05 15.66 2.95
CA ALA A 832 9.26 15.62 2.13
C ALA A 832 10.44 16.32 2.80
N ASP A 833 10.19 17.44 3.48
CA ASP A 833 11.21 18.17 4.24
C ASP A 833 11.79 17.30 5.37
N ARG A 834 10.92 16.60 6.09
CA ARG A 834 11.33 15.72 7.20
C ARG A 834 12.02 14.43 6.72
N SER A 835 11.61 13.90 5.57
CA SER A 835 12.13 12.62 5.05
C SER A 835 13.40 12.77 4.20
N TRP A 836 13.51 13.86 3.43
CA TRP A 836 14.60 14.07 2.45
C TRP A 836 15.36 15.39 2.64
N GLY A 837 15.03 16.17 3.68
CA GLY A 837 15.66 17.47 3.93
C GLY A 837 15.26 18.55 2.93
N ARG A 838 14.15 18.35 2.17
CA ARG A 838 13.61 19.39 1.29
C ARG A 838 12.09 19.47 1.19
N PHE A 839 11.56 20.69 1.24
CA PHE A 839 10.12 20.94 1.14
C PHE A 839 9.55 20.69 -0.27
N TRP A 840 10.30 21.03 -1.32
CA TRP A 840 9.88 20.85 -2.72
C TRP A 840 11.10 20.69 -3.62
N GLY A 841 11.05 19.76 -4.57
CA GLY A 841 12.12 19.43 -5.52
C GLY A 841 11.71 19.36 -7.00
N TRP A 842 10.50 19.78 -7.37
CA TRP A 842 10.02 19.84 -8.77
C TRP A 842 10.06 18.51 -9.52
N ASP A 843 10.00 17.38 -8.81
CA ASP A 843 9.90 16.09 -9.47
C ASP A 843 8.52 15.92 -10.14
N PRO A 844 8.36 14.96 -11.07
CA PRO A 844 7.12 14.79 -11.81
C PRO A 844 5.87 14.66 -10.93
N LYS A 845 5.95 14.08 -9.73
CA LYS A 845 4.77 13.97 -8.86
C LYS A 845 4.39 15.30 -8.24
N GLU A 846 5.37 16.01 -7.71
CA GLU A 846 5.19 17.34 -7.15
C GLU A 846 4.61 18.31 -8.20
N VAL A 847 5.14 18.30 -9.42
CA VAL A 847 4.63 19.10 -10.55
C VAL A 847 3.17 18.77 -10.87
N TRP A 848 2.82 17.49 -10.98
CA TRP A 848 1.45 17.07 -11.29
C TRP A 848 0.47 17.29 -10.14
N ALA A 849 0.94 17.28 -8.89
CA ALA A 849 0.14 17.73 -7.75
C ALA A 849 -0.23 19.20 -7.87
N LEU A 850 0.73 20.06 -8.24
CA LEU A 850 0.49 21.48 -8.51
C LEU A 850 -0.47 21.69 -9.70
N ILE A 851 -0.26 21.00 -10.82
CA ILE A 851 -1.16 21.07 -11.99
C ILE A 851 -2.59 20.68 -11.59
N SER A 852 -2.76 19.63 -10.79
CA SER A 852 -4.08 19.18 -10.31
C SER A 852 -4.77 20.25 -9.49
N ILE A 853 -4.05 20.92 -8.57
CA ILE A 853 -4.58 22.06 -7.81
C ILE A 853 -5.03 23.18 -8.74
N LEU A 854 -4.19 23.58 -9.69
CA LEU A 854 -4.47 24.68 -10.62
C LEU A 854 -5.71 24.38 -11.49
N VAL A 855 -5.83 23.17 -12.03
CA VAL A 855 -7.00 22.75 -12.81
C VAL A 855 -8.28 22.86 -11.96
N TYR A 856 -8.28 22.31 -10.74
CA TYR A 856 -9.44 22.39 -9.85
C TYR A 856 -9.75 23.83 -9.39
N MET A 857 -8.73 24.66 -9.20
CA MET A 857 -8.90 26.07 -8.89
C MET A 857 -9.54 26.84 -10.05
N VAL A 858 -9.12 26.60 -11.30
CA VAL A 858 -9.74 27.19 -12.50
C VAL A 858 -11.20 26.78 -12.61
N ILE A 859 -11.54 25.51 -12.36
CA ILE A 859 -12.93 25.03 -12.39
C ILE A 859 -13.77 25.73 -11.30
N MET A 860 -13.23 25.83 -10.09
CA MET A 860 -13.94 26.44 -8.96
C MET A 860 -14.17 27.94 -9.17
N HIS A 861 -13.12 28.69 -9.53
CA HIS A 861 -13.19 30.14 -9.75
C HIS A 861 -13.93 30.47 -11.04
N GLY A 862 -13.76 29.69 -12.10
CA GLY A 862 -14.52 29.85 -13.34
C GLY A 862 -16.03 29.71 -13.12
N ARG A 863 -16.48 28.86 -12.19
CA ARG A 863 -17.89 28.80 -11.79
C ARG A 863 -18.32 30.04 -10.99
N TYR A 864 -17.47 30.53 -10.10
CA TYR A 864 -17.74 31.74 -9.30
C TYR A 864 -17.81 33.00 -10.16
N ALA A 865 -16.86 33.18 -11.09
CA ALA A 865 -16.78 34.26 -12.08
C ALA A 865 -17.80 34.11 -13.23
N ARG A 866 -18.63 33.08 -13.21
CA ARG A 866 -19.67 32.76 -14.22
C ARG A 866 -19.13 32.43 -15.62
N TRP A 867 -17.84 32.13 -15.78
CA TRP A 867 -17.24 31.63 -17.02
C TRP A 867 -17.74 30.22 -17.37
N LEU A 868 -17.98 29.40 -16.34
CA LEU A 868 -18.45 28.02 -16.50
C LEU A 868 -19.94 27.92 -16.17
N ASN A 869 -20.73 27.54 -17.19
CA ASN A 869 -22.12 27.13 -17.02
C ASN A 869 -22.19 25.69 -16.45
N ASN A 870 -23.39 25.14 -16.24
CA ASN A 870 -23.53 23.79 -15.66
C ASN A 870 -22.94 22.68 -16.56
N PHE A 871 -22.90 22.88 -17.88
CA PHE A 871 -22.23 21.97 -18.81
C PHE A 871 -20.70 22.08 -18.66
N GLY A 872 -20.15 23.31 -18.64
CA GLY A 872 -18.73 23.56 -18.43
C GLY A 872 -18.23 23.05 -17.08
N LEU A 873 -19.07 23.08 -16.04
CA LEU A 873 -18.75 22.45 -14.76
C LEU A 873 -18.72 20.91 -14.86
N ALA A 874 -19.62 20.30 -15.63
CA ALA A 874 -19.66 18.86 -15.87
C ALA A 874 -18.46 18.38 -16.71
N ALA A 875 -18.09 19.11 -17.75
CA ALA A 875 -16.88 18.85 -18.51
C ALA A 875 -15.63 19.09 -17.65
N GLY A 876 -15.62 20.19 -16.88
CA GLY A 876 -14.53 20.53 -15.96
C GLY A 876 -14.27 19.44 -14.93
N SER A 877 -15.30 18.82 -14.34
CA SER A 877 -15.08 17.72 -13.38
C SER A 877 -14.45 16.47 -14.03
N VAL A 878 -14.66 16.27 -15.34
CA VAL A 878 -13.96 15.23 -16.10
C VAL A 878 -12.48 15.56 -16.27
N PHE A 879 -12.15 16.78 -16.69
CA PHE A 879 -10.75 17.23 -16.80
C PHE A 879 -10.01 17.21 -15.46
N GLY A 880 -10.68 17.64 -14.38
CA GLY A 880 -10.12 17.56 -13.03
C GLY A 880 -9.76 16.13 -12.63
N MET A 881 -10.66 15.17 -12.90
CA MET A 881 -10.38 13.76 -12.59
C MET A 881 -9.22 13.19 -13.41
N ILE A 882 -9.10 13.58 -14.69
CA ILE A 882 -7.97 13.20 -15.54
C ILE A 882 -6.66 13.67 -14.92
N ALA A 883 -6.59 14.91 -14.43
CA ALA A 883 -5.40 15.44 -13.76
C ALA A 883 -5.04 14.64 -12.49
N ILE A 884 -6.02 14.30 -11.65
CA ILE A 884 -5.81 13.46 -10.46
C ILE A 884 -5.30 12.06 -10.83
N VAL A 885 -5.95 11.38 -11.78
CA VAL A 885 -5.54 10.02 -12.21
C VAL A 885 -4.12 10.05 -12.78
N TRP A 886 -3.77 11.12 -13.50
CA TRP A 886 -2.42 11.28 -14.01
C TRP A 886 -1.39 11.50 -12.89
N ALA A 887 -1.67 12.40 -11.94
CA ALA A 887 -0.77 12.66 -10.80
C ALA A 887 -0.57 11.41 -9.93
N TRP A 888 -1.64 10.65 -9.68
CA TRP A 888 -1.61 9.50 -8.78
C TRP A 888 -1.12 8.20 -9.43
N TYR A 889 -1.57 7.88 -10.66
CA TYR A 889 -1.22 6.63 -11.34
C TYR A 889 -0.31 6.87 -12.55
N GLY A 890 -0.58 7.91 -13.34
CA GLY A 890 0.21 8.23 -14.53
C GLY A 890 1.68 8.44 -14.22
N VAL A 891 2.01 9.29 -13.24
CA VAL A 891 3.40 9.53 -12.85
C VAL A 891 4.07 8.28 -12.25
N ASN A 892 3.33 7.44 -11.53
CA ASN A 892 3.89 6.22 -10.92
C ASN A 892 4.24 5.12 -11.92
N PHE A 893 3.46 4.97 -13.00
CA PHE A 893 3.57 3.80 -13.90
C PHE A 893 3.98 4.14 -15.34
N LEU A 894 3.83 5.39 -15.79
CA LEU A 894 4.16 5.83 -17.15
C LEU A 894 5.42 6.70 -17.23
N MET A 895 5.77 7.44 -16.18
CA MET A 895 6.98 8.25 -16.11
C MET A 895 7.94 7.55 -15.15
N GLY A 896 9.15 7.21 -15.60
CA GLY A 896 10.12 6.37 -14.87
C GLY A 896 10.56 6.91 -13.50
N PRO A 897 11.57 6.26 -12.85
CA PRO A 897 11.81 6.39 -11.42
C PRO A 897 12.11 7.84 -11.00
N GLY A 898 11.20 8.41 -10.20
CA GLY A 898 11.46 9.54 -9.32
C GLY A 898 11.47 9.08 -7.86
N LEU A 899 11.97 9.90 -6.95
CA LEU A 899 12.08 9.62 -5.49
C LEU A 899 10.75 9.22 -4.82
N HIS A 900 9.62 9.45 -5.50
CA HIS A 900 8.29 9.11 -5.03
C HIS A 900 7.68 7.87 -5.70
N SER A 901 8.37 7.18 -6.62
CA SER A 901 7.83 6.00 -7.30
C SER A 901 7.79 4.79 -6.36
N TYR A 902 6.78 4.71 -5.51
CA TYR A 902 6.58 3.59 -4.57
C TYR A 902 5.84 2.41 -5.18
N ALA A 903 5.29 2.57 -6.39
CA ALA A 903 4.92 1.42 -7.19
C ALA A 903 6.25 0.77 -7.61
N GLY A 904 6.56 -0.40 -7.03
CA GLY A 904 7.59 -1.27 -7.56
C GLY A 904 7.38 -1.49 -9.06
N GLU A 905 8.38 -2.03 -9.75
CA GLU A 905 8.55 -2.15 -11.20
C GLU A 905 7.46 -2.97 -11.96
N GLY A 906 6.20 -2.91 -11.54
CA GLY A 906 5.03 -3.43 -12.24
C GLY A 906 4.69 -2.58 -13.46
N GLY A 907 5.45 -2.75 -14.54
CA GLY A 907 5.09 -2.29 -15.87
C GLY A 907 3.78 -2.94 -16.34
N GLY A 908 2.64 -2.30 -16.05
CA GLY A 908 1.33 -2.76 -16.51
C GLY A 908 0.22 -1.80 -16.09
N GLY A 909 -0.58 -1.34 -17.06
CA GLY A 909 -1.81 -0.59 -16.81
C GLY A 909 -1.89 0.82 -17.42
N GLY A 910 -0.83 1.30 -18.07
CA GLY A 910 -0.86 2.57 -18.82
C GLY A 910 -1.94 2.59 -19.92
N GLU A 911 -2.19 1.45 -20.55
CA GLU A 911 -3.25 1.26 -21.54
C GLU A 911 -4.66 1.53 -20.98
N TYR A 912 -4.91 1.18 -19.70
CA TYR A 912 -6.20 1.44 -19.05
C TYR A 912 -6.39 2.94 -18.79
N ILE A 913 -5.32 3.68 -18.46
CA ILE A 913 -5.39 5.13 -18.29
C ILE A 913 -5.68 5.80 -19.62
N VAL A 914 -4.95 5.43 -20.67
CA VAL A 914 -5.14 6.02 -22.01
C VAL A 914 -6.55 5.72 -22.51
N ALA A 915 -7.05 4.50 -22.31
CA ALA A 915 -8.44 4.14 -22.60
C ALA A 915 -9.43 4.96 -21.77
N PHE A 916 -9.20 5.09 -20.45
CA PHE A 916 -10.04 5.89 -19.55
C PHE A 916 -10.11 7.36 -20.01
N PHE A 917 -8.98 7.98 -20.36
CA PHE A 917 -8.94 9.36 -20.85
C PHE A 917 -9.67 9.50 -22.17
N THR A 918 -9.36 8.63 -23.13
CA THR A 918 -9.97 8.66 -24.47
C THR A 918 -11.48 8.51 -24.38
N LEU A 919 -11.97 7.54 -23.61
CA LEU A 919 -13.41 7.30 -23.44
C LEU A 919 -14.13 8.49 -22.77
N ASN A 920 -13.54 9.07 -21.73
CA ASN A 920 -14.10 10.24 -21.05
C ASN A 920 -14.16 11.47 -21.98
N LEU A 921 -13.09 11.73 -22.73
CA LEU A 921 -13.04 12.86 -23.67
C LEU A 921 -14.01 12.69 -24.84
N LEU A 922 -14.11 11.48 -25.41
CA LEU A 922 -15.11 11.16 -26.43
C LEU A 922 -16.53 11.36 -25.91
N PHE A 923 -16.81 10.98 -24.66
CA PHE A 923 -18.12 11.16 -24.05
C PHE A 923 -18.47 12.64 -23.85
N VAL A 924 -17.53 13.46 -23.36
CA VAL A 924 -17.68 14.91 -23.28
C VAL A 924 -17.91 15.52 -24.66
N GLY A 925 -17.14 15.10 -25.67
CA GLY A 925 -17.28 15.55 -27.06
C GLY A 925 -18.66 15.25 -27.63
N ALA A 926 -19.16 14.01 -27.47
CA ALA A 926 -20.49 13.63 -27.92
C ALA A 926 -21.60 14.45 -27.23
N ALA A 927 -21.50 14.65 -25.91
CA ALA A 927 -22.43 15.48 -25.16
C ALA A 927 -22.37 16.96 -25.59
N TYR A 928 -21.17 17.48 -25.88
CA TYR A 928 -20.97 18.84 -26.36
C TYR A 928 -21.60 19.08 -27.73
N LEU A 929 -21.42 18.14 -28.68
CA LEU A 929 -22.00 18.24 -30.01
C LEU A 929 -23.53 18.32 -29.95
N ARG A 930 -24.17 17.47 -29.13
CA ARG A 930 -25.62 17.54 -28.91
C ARG A 930 -26.04 18.83 -28.20
N TYR A 931 -25.32 19.22 -27.16
CA TYR A 931 -25.59 20.45 -26.42
C TYR A 931 -25.56 21.68 -27.32
N ARG A 932 -24.55 21.79 -28.20
CA ARG A 932 -24.39 22.90 -29.15
C ARG A 932 -25.46 22.88 -30.24
N LYS A 933 -25.89 21.69 -30.69
CA LYS A 933 -26.99 21.56 -31.66
C LYS A 933 -28.33 22.07 -31.11
N GLU A 934 -28.61 21.81 -29.84
CA GLU A 934 -29.88 22.17 -29.18
C GLU A 934 -29.90 23.57 -28.58
N MET A 935 -28.73 24.18 -28.34
CA MET A 935 -28.57 25.57 -27.88
C MET A 935 -27.72 26.41 -28.84
N PRO A 936 -28.27 26.85 -29.98
CA PRO A 936 -27.61 27.81 -30.85
C PRO A 936 -27.39 29.15 -30.14
N SER A 937 -26.27 29.82 -30.45
CA SER A 937 -25.97 31.17 -29.95
C SER A 937 -27.03 32.18 -30.42
N PRO A 938 -27.37 33.25 -29.67
CA PRO A 938 -28.43 34.21 -30.02
C PRO A 938 -28.20 35.06 -31.29
N ASN A 939 -27.16 34.81 -32.09
CA ASN A 939 -26.74 35.68 -33.18
C ASN A 939 -26.73 34.99 -34.56
N GLN A 940 -27.85 34.35 -34.91
CA GLN A 940 -28.14 33.93 -36.29
C GLN A 940 -29.59 34.26 -36.63
N THR A 941 -29.92 35.54 -36.61
CA THR A 941 -30.93 36.08 -37.53
C THR A 941 -30.18 36.67 -38.72
N ASP A 942 -30.20 35.90 -39.80
CA ASP A 942 -30.20 36.33 -41.20
C ASP A 942 -29.51 37.67 -41.53
N HIS A 943 -28.30 37.61 -42.08
CA HIS A 943 -27.67 38.76 -42.73
C HIS A 943 -27.39 38.43 -44.20
N SER A 944 -28.22 38.98 -45.08
CA SER A 944 -27.79 39.64 -46.32
C SER A 944 -28.97 40.42 -46.92
N PRO A 945 -28.77 41.50 -47.72
CA PRO A 945 -27.53 42.19 -48.09
C PRO A 945 -27.60 43.72 -47.91
N GLU A 946 -26.58 44.35 -47.33
CA GLU A 946 -26.30 45.77 -47.64
C GLU A 946 -24.81 45.96 -47.91
N SER A 947 -24.48 45.85 -49.20
CA SER A 947 -23.41 46.62 -49.81
C SER A 947 -23.90 48.06 -49.99
N ASN A 948 -23.36 49.01 -49.22
CA ASN A 948 -22.90 50.34 -49.69
C ASN A 948 -22.65 51.30 -48.52
N LEU A 949 -21.65 52.16 -48.72
CA LEU A 949 -21.26 53.38 -47.97
C LEU A 949 -20.35 53.11 -46.75
N ALA A 950 -19.03 53.03 -46.92
CA ALA A 950 -18.09 54.16 -47.07
C ALA A 950 -17.86 54.97 -45.78
N ALA A 951 -16.66 54.74 -45.21
CA ALA A 951 -15.78 55.67 -44.51
C ALA A 951 -16.38 56.79 -43.64
N THR A 952 -16.14 56.71 -42.33
CA THR A 952 -15.69 57.86 -41.51
C THR A 952 -15.14 57.35 -40.17
N GLN A 953 -13.89 57.68 -39.87
CA GLN A 953 -13.23 57.38 -38.59
C GLN A 953 -13.85 58.20 -37.44
N PRO A 954 -13.76 57.76 -36.17
CA PRO A 954 -13.89 58.67 -35.05
C PRO A 954 -12.54 58.96 -34.37
N GLU A 955 -12.29 60.26 -34.23
CA GLU A 955 -11.21 60.91 -33.49
C GLU A 955 -11.17 60.51 -32.00
N LYS A 956 -9.95 60.56 -31.43
CA LYS A 956 -9.69 60.59 -29.99
C LYS A 956 -10.15 61.92 -29.37
N PRO A 957 -10.58 61.92 -28.10
CA PRO A 957 -10.44 63.11 -27.26
C PRO A 957 -9.27 62.99 -26.27
N GLN A 958 -8.39 64.00 -26.33
CA GLN A 958 -7.42 64.44 -25.31
C GLN A 958 -8.14 64.84 -24.01
N SER A 959 -7.69 64.33 -22.85
CA SER A 959 -6.95 65.05 -21.79
C SER A 959 -7.54 66.38 -21.35
N ASP A 960 -8.07 66.42 -20.13
CA ASP A 960 -7.92 67.57 -19.25
C ASP A 960 -7.62 67.09 -17.83
N THR A 961 -6.46 67.54 -17.35
CA THR A 961 -5.93 67.53 -15.99
C THR A 961 -6.48 68.72 -15.21
N ASP A 962 -6.77 68.52 -13.92
CA ASP A 962 -6.51 69.41 -12.78
C ASP A 962 -6.93 68.63 -11.51
N ALA A 963 -6.03 68.17 -10.61
CA ALA A 963 -5.28 68.93 -9.58
C ALA A 963 -6.26 69.74 -8.68
N ASN A 964 -6.36 69.66 -7.36
CA ASN A 964 -5.59 69.16 -6.20
C ASN A 964 -6.66 68.82 -5.11
N VAL A 965 -6.43 68.12 -4.00
CA VAL A 965 -5.61 68.49 -2.84
C VAL A 965 -5.53 67.26 -1.91
N GLU A 966 -4.32 66.99 -1.41
CA GLU A 966 -3.91 66.45 -0.09
C GLU A 966 -5.04 66.23 0.97
N GLU A 967 -5.01 65.26 1.89
CA GLU A 967 -3.95 64.97 2.85
C GLU A 967 -4.37 63.79 3.77
N THR A 968 -3.37 63.12 4.35
CA THR A 968 -3.35 62.43 5.67
C THR A 968 -4.15 61.14 5.95
N VAL A 969 -3.36 60.06 6.07
CA VAL A 969 -3.11 59.25 7.29
C VAL A 969 -4.30 58.97 8.24
N SER A 970 -4.72 57.70 8.29
CA SER A 970 -4.71 56.86 9.51
C SER A 970 -4.94 55.38 9.16
#